data_AF-A0A8I1Q8Z8-F1
#
_entry.id   AF-A0A8I1Q8Z8-F1
#
_cell.length_a   1.000
_cell.length_b   1.000
_cell.length_c   1.000
_cell.angle_alpha   90.00
_cell.angle_beta   90.00
_cell.angle_gamma   90.00
#
_symmetry.space_group_name_H-M   'P 1'
#
loop_
_entity.id
_entity.type
_entity.pdbx_description
1 polymer ?
#
loop_
_entity_poly.entity_id
_entity_poly.type
_entity_poly.pdbx_seq_one_letter_code
_entity_poly.pdbx_strand_id
1 'polypeptide(L)'
;MDIESWVRKIPTNALQQEIVLTPGESILLLLSAAQAVMTESEYIFWHQIYLLGCISSEQHQTCAQLEVLLAQKNYRVNRDFLANNEDACRRYFETHLAYYLLQHNAEKLDFNELQNFVDDLEERLQQLVNIKNHHQKMKAIKYGIQDSNLLDKYQLEYAELIYKLQQQKFYELSATACKNLELLALSISYATLLTQLDKELPLDLYTDYIFEMGMDGRGRIIKGENKSVHSSAKGLMKSYSPCPYYDDLVNPESSEFSPFIRSADQAIPMGENRAVCDLFFRKTQIYVNGISSTTLAFLRNLIYANRLGKSFFSNTLDIVLTNLMGLIVYNSGGHSFTEVGDVFKLLISKKMWPPSALSFEVNIFSPDSFIFNLLHTQQKAAYNRAFNNTLDYFQIILNKRKMHSQLAMHYFLTDEHKKPVNLHQAIAWGHRACFLELMQNSTPDEVNALNAQKWTPLMVAAQFNRPEYLRDLLVAGAKINLVAYNLTALEVAIKCGSYENMMYLLEHKALIRRKKGGTLKNEFPALYYALFHEDDRFVNELLLRSPLGVREVMNQALTKAIELENFVVIKALIIYAKKLQFEVPELHLFNELYQTGNTGLFKQCKTHCFFQSGQPIKLDQILNIIEQKNFPQLKKVILDDFDQELLEFGNRCCP
;
A
#
# COMPACT_ATOMS: atom_id res chain seq x y z
N MET A 1 -17.52 20.75 15.82
CA MET A 1 -17.09 19.91 16.97
C MET A 1 -16.58 20.82 18.07
N ASP A 2 -16.99 20.60 19.32
CA ASP A 2 -16.59 21.40 20.49
C ASP A 2 -15.36 20.80 21.18
N ILE A 3 -14.20 20.85 20.49
CA ILE A 3 -12.94 20.24 20.98
C ILE A 3 -12.50 20.88 22.29
N GLU A 4 -12.74 22.18 22.48
CA GLU A 4 -12.37 22.89 23.71
C GLU A 4 -13.09 22.31 24.92
N SER A 5 -14.41 22.05 24.82
CA SER A 5 -15.18 21.43 25.90
C SER A 5 -14.66 20.05 26.29
N TRP A 6 -14.22 19.25 25.31
CA TRP A 6 -13.63 17.95 25.55
C TRP A 6 -12.24 18.03 26.21
N VAL A 7 -11.36 18.91 25.70
CA VAL A 7 -10.02 19.10 26.28
C VAL A 7 -10.08 19.66 27.70
N ARG A 8 -11.14 20.39 28.09
CA ARG A 8 -11.35 20.80 29.49
C ARG A 8 -11.46 19.62 30.45
N LYS A 9 -11.87 18.42 29.99
CA LYS A 9 -11.91 17.19 30.80
C LYS A 9 -10.52 16.60 31.05
N ILE A 10 -9.52 16.99 30.27
CA ILE A 10 -8.13 16.54 30.44
C ILE A 10 -7.49 17.34 31.58
N PRO A 11 -6.95 16.68 32.62
CA PRO A 11 -6.29 17.35 33.71
C PRO A 11 -4.98 17.98 33.23
N THR A 12 -4.73 19.23 33.63
CA THR A 12 -3.45 19.91 33.38
C THR A 12 -2.34 19.10 34.04
N ASN A 13 -1.26 18.83 33.31
CA ASN A 13 -0.08 18.23 33.91
C ASN A 13 0.59 19.25 34.83
N ALA A 14 0.47 19.03 36.14
CA ALA A 14 0.96 19.92 37.19
C ALA A 14 2.49 19.93 37.34
N LEU A 15 3.20 19.05 36.63
CA LEU A 15 4.65 18.97 36.65
C LEU A 15 5.26 20.05 35.74
N GLN A 16 6.39 20.64 36.16
CA GLN A 16 7.11 21.67 35.39
C GLN A 16 7.71 21.12 34.08
N GLN A 17 7.80 19.81 33.91
CA GLN A 17 8.26 19.17 32.67
C GLN A 17 7.10 18.80 31.76
N GLU A 18 7.25 19.16 30.50
CA GLU A 18 6.34 18.83 29.40
C GLU A 18 6.31 17.32 29.14
N ILE A 19 5.11 16.74 29.03
CA ILE A 19 4.95 15.34 28.63
C ILE A 19 4.80 15.27 27.11
N VAL A 20 5.68 14.49 26.49
CA VAL A 20 5.64 14.28 25.03
C VAL A 20 4.76 13.08 24.70
N LEU A 21 3.82 13.28 23.77
CA LEU A 21 2.89 12.29 23.22
C LEU A 21 3.11 12.15 21.71
N THR A 22 2.79 10.99 21.15
CA THR A 22 2.60 10.83 19.70
C THR A 22 1.20 11.37 19.30
N PRO A 23 0.92 11.53 17.99
CA PRO A 23 -0.42 11.87 17.53
C PRO A 23 -1.46 10.82 17.92
N GLY A 24 -1.12 9.53 17.86
CA GLY A 24 -2.01 8.44 18.31
C GLY A 24 -2.34 8.54 19.79
N GLU A 25 -1.33 8.73 20.64
CA GLU A 25 -1.48 8.91 22.09
C GLU A 25 -2.27 10.17 22.45
N SER A 26 -2.13 11.25 21.67
CA SER A 26 -2.93 12.48 21.88
C SER A 26 -4.43 12.23 21.70
N ILE A 27 -4.80 11.36 20.76
CA ILE A 27 -6.19 10.96 20.51
C ILE A 27 -6.67 10.01 21.60
N LEU A 28 -5.84 9.06 22.05
CA LEU A 28 -6.17 8.19 23.18
C LEU A 28 -6.41 9.01 24.46
N LEU A 29 -5.60 10.04 24.72
CA LEU A 29 -5.80 10.94 25.84
C LEU A 29 -7.15 11.65 25.76
N LEU A 30 -7.50 12.21 24.60
CA LEU A 30 -8.80 12.84 24.37
C LEU A 30 -9.96 11.86 24.59
N LEU A 31 -9.92 10.70 23.92
CA LEU A 31 -10.97 9.70 23.99
C LEU A 31 -11.15 9.15 25.41
N SER A 32 -10.05 8.94 26.15
CA SER A 32 -10.09 8.51 27.56
C SER A 32 -10.79 9.51 28.50
N ALA A 33 -10.70 10.81 28.20
CA ALA A 33 -11.21 11.87 29.07
C ALA A 33 -12.64 12.34 28.70
N ALA A 34 -13.01 12.23 27.42
CA ALA A 34 -14.20 12.88 26.88
C ALA A 34 -15.26 11.93 26.31
N GLN A 35 -15.07 10.61 26.36
CA GLN A 35 -16.05 9.64 25.84
C GLN A 35 -17.47 9.87 26.35
N ALA A 36 -17.65 10.20 27.65
CA ALA A 36 -18.97 10.39 28.25
C ALA A 36 -19.73 11.64 27.79
N VAL A 37 -19.06 12.57 27.09
CA VAL A 37 -19.66 13.85 26.65
C VAL A 37 -19.67 14.03 25.12
N MET A 38 -19.09 13.08 24.38
CA MET A 38 -19.14 13.06 22.92
C MET A 38 -20.44 12.44 22.44
N THR A 39 -20.98 12.96 21.34
CA THR A 39 -22.02 12.24 20.59
C THR A 39 -21.44 11.02 19.88
N GLU A 40 -22.28 10.07 19.47
CA GLU A 40 -21.82 8.86 18.74
C GLU A 40 -21.06 9.22 17.46
N SER A 41 -21.51 10.23 16.70
CA SER A 41 -20.85 10.66 15.47
C SER A 41 -19.46 11.27 15.73
N GLU A 42 -19.32 12.06 16.79
CA GLU A 42 -18.04 12.65 17.21
C GLU A 42 -17.07 11.58 17.71
N TYR A 43 -17.58 10.57 18.42
CA TYR A 43 -16.79 9.43 18.86
C TYR A 43 -16.30 8.63 17.65
N ILE A 44 -17.19 8.29 16.71
CA ILE A 44 -16.83 7.59 15.45
C ILE A 44 -15.80 8.40 14.64
N PHE A 45 -15.94 9.72 14.59
CA PHE A 45 -14.99 10.59 13.90
C PHE A 45 -13.56 10.45 14.45
N TRP A 46 -13.38 10.48 15.77
CA TRP A 46 -12.06 10.30 16.38
C TRP A 46 -11.53 8.87 16.25
N HIS A 47 -12.41 7.86 16.28
CA HIS A 47 -12.05 6.48 15.97
C HIS A 47 -11.57 6.31 14.53
N GLN A 48 -12.18 7.01 13.57
CA GLN A 48 -11.74 7.02 12.18
C GLN A 48 -10.33 7.63 12.06
N ILE A 49 -10.06 8.76 12.72
CA ILE A 49 -8.72 9.34 12.75
C ILE A 49 -7.73 8.42 13.47
N TYR A 50 -8.12 7.77 14.57
CA TYR A 50 -7.22 6.87 15.28
C TYR A 50 -6.81 5.69 14.40
N LEU A 51 -7.77 5.04 13.73
CA LEU A 51 -7.52 3.88 12.88
C LEU A 51 -6.84 4.24 11.54
N LEU A 52 -7.40 5.19 10.79
CA LEU A 52 -6.96 5.51 9.42
C LEU A 52 -6.04 6.72 9.33
N GLY A 53 -5.97 7.51 10.41
CA GLY A 53 -5.31 8.81 10.42
C GLY A 53 -6.07 9.89 9.67
N CYS A 54 -5.47 11.07 9.56
CA CYS A 54 -6.07 12.21 8.87
C CYS A 54 -6.08 11.99 7.35
N ILE A 55 -7.27 11.82 6.77
CA ILE A 55 -7.50 11.61 5.34
C ILE A 55 -8.11 12.84 4.65
N SER A 56 -8.54 13.85 5.41
CA SER A 56 -9.09 15.11 4.88
C SER A 56 -8.45 16.35 5.49
N SER A 57 -8.47 17.46 4.77
CA SER A 57 -7.97 18.76 5.27
C SER A 57 -8.67 19.20 6.55
N GLU A 58 -9.96 18.88 6.71
CA GLU A 58 -10.72 19.13 7.94
C GLU A 58 -10.11 18.38 9.13
N GLN A 59 -9.87 17.07 8.98
CA GLN A 59 -9.25 16.25 10.04
C GLN A 59 -7.85 16.75 10.41
N HIS A 60 -7.06 17.20 9.42
CA HIS A 60 -5.77 17.82 9.68
C HIS A 60 -5.86 19.07 10.55
N GLN A 61 -6.83 19.95 10.25
CA GLN A 61 -7.07 21.17 11.02
C GLN A 61 -7.58 20.84 12.43
N THR A 62 -8.52 19.91 12.56
CA THR A 62 -9.04 19.44 13.86
C THR A 62 -7.92 18.88 14.74
N CYS A 63 -7.07 18.01 14.21
CA CYS A 63 -5.92 17.50 14.96
C CYS A 63 -4.95 18.62 15.35
N ALA A 64 -4.68 19.58 14.46
CA ALA A 64 -3.81 20.72 14.79
C ALA A 64 -4.40 21.57 15.94
N GLN A 65 -5.73 21.76 15.99
CA GLN A 65 -6.40 22.43 17.10
C GLN A 65 -6.27 21.66 18.41
N LEU A 66 -6.48 20.34 18.39
CA LEU A 66 -6.27 19.48 19.57
C LEU A 66 -4.86 19.65 20.14
N GLU A 67 -3.84 19.63 19.28
CA GLU A 67 -2.44 19.75 19.68
C GLU A 67 -2.14 21.10 20.35
N VAL A 68 -2.71 22.20 19.86
CA VAL A 68 -2.58 23.53 20.48
C VAL A 68 -3.21 23.56 21.88
N LEU A 69 -4.40 22.98 22.03
CA LEU A 69 -5.11 22.93 23.31
C LEU A 69 -4.40 22.02 24.33
N LEU A 70 -3.80 20.91 23.87
CA LEU A 70 -3.00 20.02 24.72
C LEU A 70 -1.70 20.70 25.21
N ALA A 71 -1.07 21.53 24.39
CA ALA A 71 0.12 22.27 24.79
C ALA A 71 -0.16 23.20 25.97
N GLN A 72 -1.35 23.83 26.02
CA GLN A 72 -1.80 24.66 27.16
C GLN A 72 -1.97 23.84 28.46
N LYS A 73 -2.05 22.51 28.35
CA LYS A 73 -2.19 21.55 29.45
C LYS A 73 -0.85 20.87 29.81
N ASN A 74 0.28 21.36 29.28
CA ASN A 74 1.63 20.77 29.41
C ASN A 74 1.78 19.37 28.77
N TYR A 75 1.03 19.11 27.69
CA TYR A 75 1.21 17.95 26.83
C TYR A 75 1.62 18.41 25.42
N ARG A 76 2.79 17.99 24.96
CA ARG A 76 3.26 18.29 23.61
C ARG A 76 3.13 17.09 22.71
N VAL A 77 2.62 17.31 21.51
CA VAL A 77 2.55 16.27 20.49
C VAL A 77 3.81 16.34 19.64
N ASN A 78 4.62 15.27 19.68
CA ASN A 78 5.73 15.09 18.78
C ASN A 78 5.24 14.47 17.48
N ARG A 79 5.48 15.16 16.37
CA ARG A 79 5.12 14.73 15.01
C ARG A 79 6.29 14.03 14.30
N ASP A 80 7.41 13.86 14.99
CA ASP A 80 8.61 13.27 14.43
C ASP A 80 8.31 11.87 13.93
N PHE A 81 8.76 11.64 12.72
CA PHE A 81 8.70 10.39 11.98
C PHE A 81 9.11 9.16 12.81
N LEU A 82 10.24 9.28 13.53
CA LEU A 82 10.73 8.23 14.41
C LEU A 82 9.84 8.05 15.63
N ALA A 83 9.32 9.13 16.22
CA ALA A 83 8.42 9.05 17.37
C ALA A 83 7.12 8.31 17.04
N ASN A 84 6.53 8.57 15.87
CA ASN A 84 5.34 7.85 15.41
C ASN A 84 5.63 6.37 15.15
N ASN A 85 6.78 6.03 14.57
CA ASN A 85 7.18 4.63 14.37
C ASN A 85 7.34 3.87 15.70
N GLU A 86 7.79 4.56 16.75
CA GLU A 86 7.95 4.01 18.10
C GLU A 86 6.68 4.09 18.96
N ASP A 87 5.52 4.45 18.39
CA ASP A 87 4.25 4.49 19.12
C ASP A 87 3.84 3.08 19.58
N ALA A 88 4.14 2.78 20.84
CA ALA A 88 3.85 1.48 21.44
C ALA A 88 2.35 1.25 21.59
N CYS A 89 1.55 2.28 21.86
CA CYS A 89 0.10 2.17 22.02
C CYS A 89 -0.58 1.81 20.70
N ARG A 90 -0.14 2.41 19.60
CA ARG A 90 -0.65 2.08 18.26
C ARG A 90 -0.25 0.66 17.84
N ARG A 91 0.98 0.23 18.11
CA ARG A 91 1.44 -1.16 17.87
C ARG A 91 0.66 -2.17 18.70
N TYR A 92 0.38 -1.83 19.95
CA TYR A 92 -0.40 -2.66 20.86
C TYR A 92 -1.83 -2.82 20.34
N PHE A 93 -2.47 -1.71 19.96
CA PHE A 93 -3.82 -1.69 19.39
C PHE A 93 -3.95 -2.58 18.16
N GLU A 94 -3.09 -2.40 17.15
CA GLU A 94 -3.21 -3.18 15.92
C GLU A 94 -2.90 -4.67 16.14
N THR A 95 -1.99 -5.00 17.05
CA THR A 95 -1.71 -6.40 17.42
C THR A 95 -2.93 -7.06 18.04
N HIS A 96 -3.60 -6.36 18.96
CA HIS A 96 -4.81 -6.86 19.63
C HIS A 96 -6.00 -6.95 18.68
N LEU A 97 -6.20 -5.92 17.85
CA LEU A 97 -7.25 -5.92 16.84
C LEU A 97 -7.07 -7.10 15.88
N ALA A 98 -5.85 -7.34 15.39
CA ALA A 98 -5.55 -8.47 14.52
C ALA A 98 -5.90 -9.81 15.15
N TYR A 99 -5.53 -10.03 16.40
CA TYR A 99 -5.90 -11.25 17.11
C TYR A 99 -7.42 -11.38 17.30
N TYR A 100 -8.11 -10.33 17.77
CA TYR A 100 -9.56 -10.41 18.01
C TYR A 100 -10.37 -10.55 16.73
N LEU A 101 -9.88 -10.03 15.60
CA LEU A 101 -10.47 -10.30 14.29
C LEU A 101 -10.37 -11.77 13.93
N LEU A 102 -9.20 -12.40 14.13
CA LEU A 102 -9.03 -13.85 13.90
C LEU A 102 -9.91 -14.67 14.83
N GLN A 103 -9.91 -14.36 16.13
CA GLN A 103 -10.73 -15.05 17.13
C GLN A 103 -12.22 -15.01 16.78
N HIS A 104 -12.72 -13.88 16.28
CA HIS A 104 -14.15 -13.71 15.99
C HIS A 104 -14.58 -14.24 14.60
N ASN A 105 -13.66 -14.35 13.64
CA ASN A 105 -14.02 -14.58 12.24
C ASN A 105 -13.40 -15.84 11.61
N ALA A 106 -12.38 -16.47 12.21
CA ALA A 106 -11.71 -17.61 11.60
C ALA A 106 -12.63 -18.83 11.42
N GLU A 107 -13.54 -19.10 12.36
CA GLU A 107 -14.51 -20.18 12.23
C GLU A 107 -15.59 -19.93 11.17
N LYS A 108 -15.83 -18.65 10.82
CA LYS A 108 -16.82 -18.25 9.81
C LYS A 108 -16.32 -18.40 8.38
N LEU A 109 -15.03 -18.66 8.19
CA LEU A 109 -14.45 -18.94 6.89
C LEU A 109 -15.02 -20.25 6.33
N ASP A 110 -15.47 -20.24 5.09
CA ASP A 110 -15.92 -21.44 4.39
C ASP A 110 -14.70 -22.29 4.01
N PHE A 111 -14.58 -23.44 4.68
CA PHE A 111 -13.49 -24.39 4.45
C PHE A 111 -13.45 -24.89 3.00
N ASN A 112 -14.60 -25.22 2.41
CA ASN A 112 -14.67 -25.79 1.07
C ASN A 112 -14.31 -24.75 0.02
N GLU A 113 -14.80 -23.52 0.20
CA GLU A 113 -14.47 -22.43 -0.71
C GLU A 113 -12.97 -22.09 -0.69
N LEU A 114 -12.36 -22.04 0.51
CA LEU A 114 -10.91 -21.88 0.67
C LEU A 114 -10.13 -23.05 0.06
N GLN A 115 -10.57 -24.29 0.30
CA GLN A 115 -9.90 -25.48 -0.25
C GLN A 115 -9.93 -25.46 -1.78
N ASN A 116 -11.09 -25.16 -2.38
CA ASN A 116 -11.21 -25.06 -3.84
C ASN A 116 -10.28 -23.98 -4.42
N PHE A 117 -10.11 -22.85 -3.71
CA PHE A 117 -9.18 -21.81 -4.14
C PHE A 117 -7.70 -22.25 -4.00
N VAL A 118 -7.35 -22.95 -2.92
CA VAL A 118 -6.00 -23.54 -2.74
C VAL A 118 -5.71 -24.58 -3.82
N ASP A 119 -6.68 -25.43 -4.15
CA ASP A 119 -6.54 -26.46 -5.17
C ASP A 119 -6.34 -25.84 -6.56
N ASP A 120 -7.07 -24.77 -6.88
CA ASP A 120 -6.89 -24.00 -8.11
C ASP A 120 -5.51 -23.32 -8.20
N LEU A 121 -4.99 -22.80 -7.09
CA LEU A 121 -3.62 -22.28 -7.01
C LEU A 121 -2.58 -23.40 -7.19
N GLU A 122 -2.78 -24.55 -6.55
CA GLU A 122 -1.90 -25.71 -6.62
C GLU A 122 -1.87 -26.29 -8.05
N GLU A 123 -3.03 -26.43 -8.70
CA GLU A 123 -3.15 -26.85 -10.09
C GLU A 123 -2.36 -25.93 -11.03
N ARG A 124 -2.56 -24.60 -10.93
CA ARG A 124 -1.83 -23.63 -11.76
C ARG A 124 -0.33 -23.68 -11.51
N LEU A 125 0.11 -23.76 -10.25
CA LEU A 125 1.52 -23.88 -9.92
C LEU A 125 2.13 -25.17 -10.51
N GLN A 126 1.38 -26.27 -10.51
CA GLN A 126 1.84 -27.54 -11.07
C GLN A 126 1.97 -27.53 -12.59
N GLN A 127 1.20 -26.69 -13.29
CA GLN A 127 1.27 -26.53 -14.74
C GLN A 127 2.49 -25.73 -15.21
N LEU A 128 3.20 -25.04 -14.30
CA LEU A 128 4.41 -24.28 -14.64
C LEU A 128 5.60 -25.21 -14.94
N VAL A 129 5.92 -25.37 -16.22
CA VAL A 129 7.01 -26.26 -16.68
C VAL A 129 8.40 -25.59 -16.52
N ASN A 130 9.44 -26.38 -16.25
CA ASN A 130 10.86 -25.98 -16.23
C ASN A 130 11.30 -25.01 -15.12
N ILE A 131 10.52 -24.84 -14.04
CA ILE A 131 10.94 -24.02 -12.89
C ILE A 131 11.60 -24.90 -11.84
N LYS A 132 12.87 -24.62 -11.50
CA LYS A 132 13.65 -25.42 -10.56
C LYS A 132 13.01 -25.40 -9.15
N ASN A 133 12.88 -26.59 -8.55
CA ASN A 133 12.49 -26.83 -7.15
C ASN A 133 11.11 -26.30 -6.69
N HIS A 134 10.28 -25.69 -7.54
CA HIS A 134 9.02 -25.07 -7.11
C HIS A 134 8.05 -26.09 -6.47
N HIS A 135 7.90 -27.30 -7.02
CA HIS A 135 7.11 -28.36 -6.39
C HIS A 135 7.64 -28.77 -5.00
N GLN A 136 8.96 -28.78 -4.80
CA GLN A 136 9.56 -29.07 -3.50
C GLN A 136 9.23 -27.95 -2.51
N LYS A 137 9.31 -26.69 -2.94
CA LYS A 137 8.90 -25.53 -2.14
C LYS A 137 7.44 -25.63 -1.72
N MET A 138 6.54 -25.95 -2.65
CA MET A 138 5.11 -26.14 -2.36
C MET A 138 4.88 -27.19 -1.28
N LYS A 139 5.50 -28.38 -1.43
CA LYS A 139 5.41 -29.45 -0.42
C LYS A 139 5.97 -29.01 0.92
N ALA A 140 7.13 -28.36 0.95
CA ALA A 140 7.73 -27.89 2.19
C ALA A 140 6.80 -26.91 2.93
N ILE A 141 6.23 -25.93 2.22
CA ILE A 141 5.26 -24.99 2.78
C ILE A 141 4.00 -25.72 3.29
N LYS A 142 3.41 -26.62 2.47
CA LYS A 142 2.20 -27.39 2.80
C LYS A 142 2.30 -28.18 4.09
N TYR A 143 3.48 -28.74 4.35
CA TYR A 143 3.74 -29.56 5.54
C TYR A 143 4.50 -28.81 6.65
N GLY A 144 4.61 -27.49 6.56
CA GLY A 144 5.28 -26.67 7.57
C GLY A 144 6.78 -26.96 7.77
N ILE A 145 7.45 -27.45 6.73
CA ILE A 145 8.88 -27.82 6.75
C ILE A 145 9.73 -26.56 6.54
N GLN A 146 10.49 -26.17 7.57
CA GLN A 146 11.31 -24.96 7.59
C GLN A 146 12.75 -25.20 7.05
N ASP A 147 12.87 -25.67 5.81
CA ASP A 147 14.19 -25.91 5.17
C ASP A 147 14.78 -24.62 4.59
N SER A 148 15.73 -24.02 5.31
CA SER A 148 16.43 -22.78 4.89
C SER A 148 17.29 -22.91 3.64
N ASN A 149 17.60 -24.12 3.16
CA ASN A 149 18.30 -24.32 1.88
C ASN A 149 17.35 -24.30 0.69
N LEU A 150 16.05 -24.52 0.92
CA LEU A 150 15.01 -24.61 -0.10
C LEU A 150 14.13 -23.35 -0.14
N LEU A 151 13.75 -22.84 1.03
CA LEU A 151 12.79 -21.77 1.20
C LEU A 151 13.49 -20.43 1.45
N ASP A 152 12.99 -19.37 0.84
CA ASP A 152 13.39 -18.00 1.19
C ASP A 152 12.80 -17.57 2.55
N LYS A 153 13.25 -16.43 3.09
CA LYS A 153 12.81 -15.92 4.40
C LYS A 153 11.28 -15.87 4.54
N TYR A 154 10.58 -15.45 3.50
CA TYR A 154 9.13 -15.33 3.53
C TYR A 154 8.45 -16.70 3.53
N GLN A 155 8.91 -17.60 2.67
CA GLN A 155 8.42 -18.98 2.62
C GLN A 155 8.67 -19.71 3.95
N LEU A 156 9.78 -19.43 4.63
CA LEU A 156 10.08 -19.94 5.97
C LEU A 156 9.10 -19.41 7.03
N GLU A 157 8.79 -18.11 7.03
CA GLU A 157 7.81 -17.52 7.94
C GLU A 157 6.40 -18.13 7.75
N TYR A 158 6.00 -18.40 6.51
CA TYR A 158 4.72 -19.08 6.24
C TYR A 158 4.74 -20.57 6.57
N ALA A 159 5.85 -21.28 6.34
CA ALA A 159 6.01 -22.66 6.78
C ALA A 159 5.93 -22.78 8.31
N GLU A 160 6.52 -21.84 9.06
CA GLU A 160 6.37 -21.77 10.52
C GLU A 160 4.92 -21.52 10.94
N LEU A 161 4.24 -20.56 10.30
CA LEU A 161 2.83 -20.28 10.57
C LEU A 161 1.95 -21.53 10.35
N ILE A 162 2.11 -22.19 9.20
CA ILE A 162 1.36 -23.41 8.84
C ILE A 162 1.64 -24.51 9.86
N TYR A 163 2.91 -24.71 10.25
CA TYR A 163 3.26 -25.66 11.30
C TYR A 163 2.53 -25.34 12.63
N LYS A 164 2.54 -24.08 13.09
CA LYS A 164 1.87 -23.67 14.34
C LYS A 164 0.36 -23.90 14.28
N LEU A 165 -0.28 -23.60 13.15
CA LEU A 165 -1.71 -23.83 12.92
C LEU A 165 -2.04 -25.33 12.92
N GLN A 166 -1.23 -26.17 12.26
CA GLN A 166 -1.38 -27.63 12.26
C GLN A 166 -1.24 -28.24 13.67
N GLN A 167 -0.37 -27.68 14.50
CA GLN A 167 -0.21 -28.10 15.90
C GLN A 167 -1.31 -27.56 16.84
N GLN A 168 -2.24 -26.74 16.35
CA GLN A 168 -3.24 -26.03 17.16
C GLN A 168 -2.61 -25.16 18.26
N LYS A 169 -1.38 -24.68 18.03
CA LYS A 169 -0.62 -23.82 18.94
C LYS A 169 -0.67 -22.37 18.45
N PHE A 170 -1.89 -21.88 18.23
CA PHE A 170 -2.12 -20.52 17.79
C PHE A 170 -3.07 -19.82 18.77
N TYR A 171 -2.58 -19.54 19.97
CA TYR A 171 -3.15 -18.61 20.96
C TYR A 171 -4.66 -18.78 21.16
N GLU A 172 -5.08 -19.90 21.76
CA GLU A 172 -6.48 -20.15 22.13
C GLU A 172 -7.50 -20.18 20.98
N LEU A 173 -7.06 -20.16 19.71
CA LEU A 173 -7.96 -20.42 18.59
C LEU A 173 -8.43 -21.88 18.60
N SER A 174 -9.68 -22.10 18.23
CA SER A 174 -10.24 -23.45 18.12
C SER A 174 -9.54 -24.25 17.03
N ALA A 175 -9.67 -25.58 17.09
CA ALA A 175 -9.15 -26.46 16.05
C ALA A 175 -9.76 -26.15 14.67
N THR A 176 -11.03 -25.73 14.62
CA THR A 176 -11.72 -25.32 13.38
C THR A 176 -11.12 -24.02 12.83
N ALA A 177 -10.94 -23.01 13.69
CA ALA A 177 -10.28 -21.77 13.32
C ALA A 177 -8.87 -22.02 12.79
N CYS A 178 -8.08 -22.88 13.45
CA CYS A 178 -6.73 -23.22 13.02
C CYS A 178 -6.72 -23.86 11.61
N LYS A 179 -7.62 -24.79 11.32
CA LYS A 179 -7.74 -25.43 9.99
C LYS A 179 -8.13 -24.44 8.90
N ASN A 180 -9.09 -23.56 9.16
CA ASN A 180 -9.49 -22.55 8.19
C ASN A 180 -8.36 -21.55 7.92
N LEU A 181 -7.64 -21.12 8.96
CA LEU A 181 -6.49 -20.23 8.82
C LEU A 181 -5.29 -20.92 8.16
N GLU A 182 -5.13 -22.24 8.28
CA GLU A 182 -4.12 -23.01 7.56
C GLU A 182 -4.34 -22.90 6.04
N LEU A 183 -5.58 -23.12 5.58
CA LEU A 183 -5.93 -22.95 4.17
C LEU A 183 -5.75 -21.51 3.69
N LEU A 184 -6.11 -20.53 4.52
CA LEU A 184 -5.88 -19.13 4.21
C LEU A 184 -4.38 -18.83 4.09
N ALA A 185 -3.55 -19.29 5.03
CA ALA A 185 -2.09 -19.14 4.98
C ALA A 185 -1.48 -19.80 3.74
N LEU A 186 -1.96 -21.00 3.37
CA LEU A 186 -1.54 -21.70 2.16
C LEU A 186 -1.92 -20.93 0.91
N SER A 187 -3.16 -20.45 0.81
CA SER A 187 -3.61 -19.66 -0.34
C SER A 187 -2.76 -18.39 -0.53
N ILE A 188 -2.41 -17.72 0.57
CA ILE A 188 -1.55 -16.54 0.56
C ILE A 188 -0.13 -16.90 0.07
N SER A 189 0.45 -17.97 0.60
CA SER A 189 1.81 -18.40 0.23
C SER A 189 1.88 -18.87 -1.22
N TYR A 190 0.91 -19.66 -1.68
CA TYR A 190 0.83 -20.15 -3.05
C TYR A 190 0.53 -19.02 -4.06
N ALA A 191 -0.38 -18.10 -3.74
CA ALA A 191 -0.62 -16.93 -4.59
C ALA A 191 0.64 -16.06 -4.75
N THR A 192 1.42 -15.91 -3.68
CA THR A 192 2.70 -15.21 -3.71
C THR A 192 3.71 -15.94 -4.59
N LEU A 193 3.83 -17.27 -4.45
CA LEU A 193 4.72 -18.09 -5.28
C LEU A 193 4.30 -18.03 -6.76
N LEU A 194 3.01 -18.17 -7.07
CA LEU A 194 2.53 -18.09 -8.46
C LEU A 194 2.83 -16.70 -9.05
N THR A 195 2.60 -15.63 -8.28
CA THR A 195 2.94 -14.25 -8.68
C THR A 195 4.42 -14.05 -9.00
N GLN A 196 5.32 -14.77 -8.33
CA GLN A 196 6.75 -14.70 -8.60
C GLN A 196 7.17 -15.48 -9.84
N LEU A 197 6.44 -16.55 -10.18
CA LEU A 197 6.82 -17.52 -11.20
C LEU A 197 6.09 -17.33 -12.53
N ASP A 198 4.81 -16.96 -12.48
CA ASP A 198 3.93 -16.78 -13.63
C ASP A 198 3.90 -15.32 -14.09
N LYS A 199 4.56 -15.05 -15.22
CA LYS A 199 4.60 -13.73 -15.85
C LYS A 199 3.33 -13.39 -16.61
N GLU A 200 2.42 -14.34 -16.79
CA GLU A 200 1.15 -14.14 -17.49
C GLU A 200 0.04 -13.63 -16.57
N LEU A 201 0.28 -13.63 -15.25
CA LEU A 201 -0.67 -13.06 -14.30
C LEU A 201 -0.93 -11.58 -14.64
N PRO A 202 -2.20 -11.16 -14.66
CA PRO A 202 -2.55 -9.81 -15.07
C PRO A 202 -1.91 -8.76 -14.17
N LEU A 203 -1.61 -7.60 -14.76
CA LEU A 203 -1.11 -6.41 -14.09
C LEU A 203 0.20 -6.64 -13.29
N ASP A 204 1.34 -6.68 -13.99
CA ASP A 204 2.64 -6.59 -13.33
C ASP A 204 2.88 -5.15 -12.84
N LEU A 205 2.52 -4.89 -11.58
CA LEU A 205 2.77 -3.62 -10.90
C LEU A 205 4.13 -3.62 -10.18
N TYR A 206 4.88 -4.73 -10.17
CA TYR A 206 6.09 -4.86 -9.36
C TYR A 206 7.32 -4.24 -10.03
N THR A 207 7.42 -4.30 -11.36
CA THR A 207 8.64 -3.88 -12.08
C THR A 207 8.82 -2.37 -12.18
N ASP A 208 7.78 -1.56 -11.96
CA ASP A 208 7.79 -0.16 -12.42
C ASP A 208 6.95 0.84 -11.61
N TYR A 209 6.05 0.34 -10.75
CA TYR A 209 5.27 1.20 -9.88
C TYR A 209 6.08 1.58 -8.62
N ILE A 210 5.43 2.22 -7.64
CA ILE A 210 5.96 2.58 -6.31
C ILE A 210 6.60 1.36 -5.57
N PHE A 211 6.45 0.14 -6.10
CA PHE A 211 6.93 -1.14 -5.57
C PHE A 211 8.36 -1.56 -5.96
N GLU A 212 9.02 -0.91 -6.94
CA GLU A 212 10.32 -1.34 -7.54
C GLU A 212 11.52 -1.29 -6.56
N MET A 213 11.36 -0.75 -5.35
CA MET A 213 12.38 -0.88 -4.31
C MET A 213 12.45 -2.36 -3.90
N GLY A 214 13.49 -3.06 -4.36
CA GLY A 214 13.77 -4.45 -4.03
C GLY A 214 13.63 -4.73 -2.53
N MET A 215 13.45 -6.00 -2.16
CA MET A 215 13.06 -6.41 -0.79
C MET A 215 13.97 -5.87 0.34
N ASP A 216 15.23 -5.57 0.02
CA ASP A 216 16.23 -5.03 0.96
C ASP A 216 16.33 -3.48 0.93
N GLY A 217 15.68 -2.84 -0.03
CA GLY A 217 15.61 -1.38 -0.21
C GLY A 217 14.36 -0.74 0.41
N ARG A 218 13.66 -1.42 1.33
CA ARG A 218 12.42 -0.93 1.96
C ARG A 218 12.59 -0.41 3.40
N GLY A 219 13.80 0.05 3.75
CA GLY A 219 14.09 0.54 5.10
C GLY A 219 14.28 -0.57 6.14
N ARG A 220 14.74 -1.76 5.77
CA ARG A 220 15.04 -2.81 6.75
C ARG A 220 16.47 -2.71 7.29
N ILE A 221 16.64 -2.78 8.61
CA ILE A 221 17.97 -2.95 9.22
C ILE A 221 18.46 -4.37 8.95
N ILE A 222 19.44 -4.49 8.05
CA ILE A 222 20.20 -5.73 7.89
C ILE A 222 21.17 -5.82 9.08
N LYS A 223 20.80 -6.59 10.11
CA LYS A 223 21.67 -6.88 11.25
C LYS A 223 22.57 -8.08 10.89
N GLY A 224 23.86 -7.82 10.68
CA GLY A 224 24.81 -8.78 10.10
C GLY A 224 25.06 -10.07 10.89
N GLU A 225 24.91 -10.07 12.22
CA GLU A 225 25.32 -11.21 13.07
C GLU A 225 24.20 -11.87 13.90
N ASN A 226 22.94 -11.46 13.75
CA ASN A 226 21.85 -11.87 14.66
C ASN A 226 21.11 -13.16 14.26
N LYS A 227 21.82 -14.19 13.75
CA LYS A 227 21.19 -15.49 13.45
C LYS A 227 20.66 -16.25 14.68
N SER A 228 20.86 -15.73 15.89
CA SER A 228 20.51 -16.37 17.17
C SER A 228 19.54 -15.56 18.06
N VAL A 229 18.88 -14.51 17.53
CA VAL A 229 17.94 -13.69 18.32
C VAL A 229 16.53 -14.22 18.16
N HIS A 230 15.98 -14.79 19.22
CA HIS A 230 14.57 -15.17 19.31
C HIS A 230 13.68 -13.94 19.51
N SER A 231 12.55 -13.89 18.82
CA SER A 231 11.58 -12.81 19.00
C SER A 231 10.52 -13.20 20.03
N SER A 232 10.44 -12.41 21.11
CA SER A 232 9.51 -12.61 22.21
C SER A 232 8.22 -11.80 22.11
N ALA A 233 8.07 -10.93 21.09
CA ALA A 233 6.89 -10.09 20.92
C ALA A 233 6.11 -10.47 19.65
N LYS A 234 4.77 -10.40 19.70
CA LYS A 234 3.87 -10.73 18.58
C LYS A 234 3.26 -9.50 17.89
N GLY A 235 2.68 -9.74 16.71
CA GLY A 235 2.09 -8.70 15.88
C GLY A 235 3.08 -7.59 15.59
N LEU A 236 2.63 -6.35 15.76
CA LEU A 236 3.40 -5.14 15.50
C LEU A 236 4.23 -4.67 16.71
N MET A 237 4.14 -5.36 17.85
CA MET A 237 4.96 -5.04 19.02
C MET A 237 6.44 -5.31 18.72
N LYS A 238 7.30 -4.37 19.11
CA LYS A 238 8.74 -4.57 19.04
C LYS A 238 9.23 -5.29 20.28
N SER A 239 10.34 -6.02 20.13
CA SER A 239 11.02 -6.73 21.22
C SER A 239 11.36 -5.86 22.44
N TYR A 240 11.55 -4.55 22.24
CA TYR A 240 11.84 -3.57 23.30
C TYR A 240 10.64 -2.69 23.68
N SER A 241 9.47 -2.88 23.05
CA SER A 241 8.27 -2.18 23.47
C SER A 241 7.87 -2.64 24.87
N PRO A 242 7.49 -1.74 25.78
CA PRO A 242 7.06 -2.13 27.12
C PRO A 242 5.76 -2.93 27.03
N CYS A 243 5.79 -4.24 27.25
CA CYS A 243 4.59 -5.09 27.25
C CYS A 243 4.19 -5.48 28.69
N PRO A 244 2.90 -5.52 29.04
CA PRO A 244 2.46 -6.09 30.31
C PRO A 244 2.86 -7.57 30.38
N TYR A 245 3.52 -8.00 31.46
CA TYR A 245 4.04 -9.37 31.59
C TYR A 245 2.95 -10.45 31.42
N TYR A 246 1.73 -10.15 31.85
CA TYR A 246 0.56 -11.03 31.86
C TYR A 246 -0.28 -10.99 30.57
N ASP A 247 0.23 -10.34 29.51
CA ASP A 247 -0.48 -10.23 28.24
C ASP A 247 0.07 -11.24 27.21
N ASP A 248 -0.47 -12.45 27.26
CA ASP A 248 -0.03 -13.59 26.44
C ASP A 248 -0.25 -13.36 24.92
N LEU A 249 -1.11 -12.40 24.55
CA LEU A 249 -1.34 -12.06 23.15
C LEU A 249 -0.11 -11.41 22.52
N VAL A 250 0.66 -10.66 23.32
CA VAL A 250 1.90 -9.99 22.90
C VAL A 250 3.15 -10.69 23.42
N ASN A 251 3.09 -11.40 24.55
CA ASN A 251 4.19 -12.13 25.17
C ASN A 251 3.92 -13.65 25.14
N PRO A 252 4.32 -14.39 24.09
CA PRO A 252 4.22 -15.83 24.07
C PRO A 252 5.09 -16.50 25.12
N GLU A 253 4.78 -17.77 25.42
CA GLU A 253 5.73 -18.64 26.11
C GLU A 253 7.01 -18.82 25.29
N SER A 254 8.15 -19.03 25.98
CA SER A 254 9.46 -19.21 25.33
C SER A 254 9.51 -20.34 24.28
N SER A 255 8.68 -21.36 24.45
CA SER A 255 8.53 -22.50 23.53
C SER A 255 7.89 -22.13 22.19
N GLU A 256 7.26 -20.95 22.10
CA GLU A 256 6.54 -20.47 20.92
C GLU A 256 7.26 -19.31 20.21
N PHE A 257 8.43 -18.91 20.72
CA PHE A 257 9.26 -17.87 20.11
C PHE A 257 9.59 -18.23 18.67
N SER A 258 9.41 -17.26 17.77
CA SER A 258 9.82 -17.46 16.38
C SER A 258 11.35 -17.53 16.32
N PRO A 259 11.90 -18.47 15.54
CA PRO A 259 13.33 -18.53 15.26
C PRO A 259 13.79 -17.42 14.30
N PHE A 260 12.87 -16.64 13.74
CA PHE A 260 13.17 -15.57 12.79
C PHE A 260 13.07 -14.19 13.43
N ILE A 261 13.98 -13.28 13.05
CA ILE A 261 13.88 -11.87 13.43
C ILE A 261 12.61 -11.27 12.78
N ARG A 262 11.75 -10.70 13.63
CA ARG A 262 10.50 -10.03 13.23
C ARG A 262 10.75 -8.86 12.30
N SER A 263 9.84 -8.70 11.35
CA SER A 263 9.81 -7.52 10.48
C SER A 263 9.61 -6.22 11.28
N ALA A 264 8.83 -6.24 12.36
CA ALA A 264 8.62 -5.09 13.24
C ALA A 264 9.91 -4.56 13.89
N ASP A 265 10.84 -5.45 14.25
CA ASP A 265 12.14 -5.11 14.86
C ASP A 265 13.19 -4.63 13.84
N GLN A 266 12.92 -4.88 12.55
CA GLN A 266 13.81 -4.52 11.44
C GLN A 266 13.32 -3.28 10.69
N ALA A 267 12.10 -2.83 10.92
CA ALA A 267 11.49 -1.72 10.22
C ALA A 267 12.12 -0.38 10.62
N ILE A 268 12.80 0.27 9.67
CA ILE A 268 13.07 1.70 9.68
C ILE A 268 12.12 2.35 8.67
N PRO A 269 11.43 3.41 9.09
CA PRO A 269 10.61 4.16 8.17
C PRO A 269 11.43 4.77 7.02
N MET A 270 10.94 4.60 5.79
CA MET A 270 11.62 5.04 4.56
C MET A 270 10.99 6.33 4.04
N GLY A 271 11.61 7.47 4.36
CA GLY A 271 11.10 8.80 4.00
C GLY A 271 11.02 9.02 2.48
N GLU A 272 11.68 8.19 1.69
CA GLU A 272 11.75 8.25 0.23
C GLU A 272 10.65 7.42 -0.47
N ASN A 273 9.83 6.66 0.26
CA ASN A 273 8.71 5.90 -0.31
C ASN A 273 7.39 6.67 -0.19
N ARG A 274 6.72 6.93 -1.32
CA ARG A 274 5.45 7.65 -1.35
C ARG A 274 4.37 7.02 -0.47
N ALA A 275 4.19 5.70 -0.50
CA ALA A 275 3.16 5.04 0.34
C ALA A 275 3.46 5.26 1.83
N VAL A 276 4.74 5.18 2.19
CA VAL A 276 5.22 5.50 3.53
C VAL A 276 4.92 6.97 3.88
N CYS A 277 5.19 7.91 2.98
CA CYS A 277 4.90 9.34 3.15
C CYS A 277 3.40 9.68 3.23
N ASP A 278 2.56 9.05 2.42
CA ASP A 278 1.11 9.23 2.44
C ASP A 278 0.55 8.74 3.79
N LEU A 279 1.08 7.62 4.30
CA LEU A 279 0.78 7.16 5.66
C LEU A 279 1.26 8.15 6.74
N PHE A 280 2.40 8.84 6.51
CA PHE A 280 2.92 9.88 7.44
C PHE A 280 2.03 11.10 7.49
N PHE A 281 1.52 11.52 6.34
CA PHE A 281 0.60 12.65 6.30
C PHE A 281 -0.64 12.37 7.16
N ARG A 282 -1.05 11.11 7.29
CA ARG A 282 -2.17 10.69 8.15
C ARG A 282 -1.91 10.78 9.66
N LYS A 283 -0.70 11.16 10.10
CA LYS A 283 -0.27 11.40 11.50
C LYS A 283 -0.24 10.21 12.47
N THR A 284 -1.23 9.31 12.46
CA THR A 284 -1.39 8.27 13.50
C THR A 284 -0.75 6.93 13.15
N GLN A 285 -0.26 6.77 11.92
CA GLN A 285 0.18 5.49 11.39
C GLN A 285 1.58 5.12 11.89
N ILE A 286 1.75 3.85 12.28
CA ILE A 286 3.04 3.23 12.61
C ILE A 286 3.68 2.65 11.35
N TYR A 287 5.02 2.63 11.29
CA TYR A 287 5.69 2.30 10.03
C TYR A 287 6.06 0.85 9.91
N VAL A 288 5.63 0.28 8.79
CA VAL A 288 6.34 -0.79 8.12
C VAL A 288 6.39 -0.52 6.61
N ASN A 289 7.02 -1.42 5.86
CA ASN A 289 7.96 -1.15 4.76
C ASN A 289 7.32 -0.76 3.40
N GLY A 290 6.01 -0.48 3.34
CA GLY A 290 5.27 -0.12 2.13
C GLY A 290 3.96 -0.92 1.97
N ILE A 291 3.37 -0.91 0.80
CA ILE A 291 2.11 -1.65 0.55
C ILE A 291 2.34 -3.18 0.56
N SER A 292 1.38 -3.95 1.09
CA SER A 292 1.45 -5.42 1.20
C SER A 292 1.49 -6.12 -0.17
N SER A 293 2.68 -6.60 -0.57
CA SER A 293 2.85 -7.39 -1.81
C SER A 293 2.12 -8.72 -1.75
N THR A 294 1.97 -9.28 -0.56
CA THR A 294 1.30 -10.54 -0.29
C THR A 294 -0.20 -10.43 -0.53
N THR A 295 -0.82 -9.35 -0.04
CA THR A 295 -2.24 -9.07 -0.28
C THR A 295 -2.48 -8.79 -1.76
N LEU A 296 -1.59 -8.05 -2.43
CA LEU A 296 -1.66 -7.84 -3.87
C LEU A 296 -1.59 -9.17 -4.65
N ALA A 297 -0.67 -10.07 -4.28
CA ALA A 297 -0.55 -11.39 -4.91
C ALA A 297 -1.84 -12.21 -4.74
N PHE A 298 -2.42 -12.24 -3.54
CA PHE A 298 -3.69 -12.91 -3.27
C PHE A 298 -4.81 -12.36 -4.18
N LEU A 299 -4.96 -11.03 -4.23
CA LEU A 299 -5.97 -10.37 -5.05
C LEU A 299 -5.77 -10.62 -6.55
N ARG A 300 -4.54 -10.51 -7.07
CA ARG A 300 -4.23 -10.76 -8.50
C ARG A 300 -4.64 -12.17 -8.91
N ASN A 301 -4.39 -13.17 -8.06
CA ASN A 301 -4.78 -14.54 -8.31
C ASN A 301 -6.31 -14.72 -8.31
N LEU A 302 -7.01 -14.06 -7.41
CA LEU A 302 -8.47 -14.08 -7.37
C LEU A 302 -9.09 -13.49 -8.66
N ILE A 303 -8.54 -12.38 -9.16
CA ILE A 303 -8.96 -11.79 -10.46
C ILE A 303 -8.72 -12.77 -11.58
N TYR A 304 -7.52 -13.33 -11.63
CA TYR A 304 -7.12 -14.16 -12.73
C TYR A 304 -7.99 -15.41 -12.81
N ALA A 305 -8.27 -16.05 -11.67
CA ALA A 305 -9.26 -17.11 -11.57
C ALA A 305 -10.63 -16.70 -12.14
N ASN A 306 -11.13 -15.51 -11.77
CA ASN A 306 -12.40 -15.02 -12.28
C ASN A 306 -12.37 -14.80 -13.81
N ARG A 307 -11.26 -14.30 -14.38
CA ARG A 307 -11.07 -14.15 -15.84
C ARG A 307 -11.06 -15.50 -16.55
N LEU A 308 -10.57 -16.54 -15.89
CA LEU A 308 -10.63 -17.94 -16.35
C LEU A 308 -12.02 -18.58 -16.13
N GLY A 309 -12.99 -17.86 -15.58
CA GLY A 309 -14.34 -18.34 -15.34
C GLY A 309 -14.55 -19.07 -14.00
N LYS A 310 -13.55 -19.06 -13.11
CA LYS A 310 -13.63 -19.63 -11.75
C LYS A 310 -13.89 -18.50 -10.75
N SER A 311 -15.07 -18.45 -10.14
CA SER A 311 -15.41 -17.45 -9.11
C SER A 311 -15.22 -18.03 -7.71
N PHE A 312 -14.58 -17.25 -6.83
CA PHE A 312 -14.38 -17.59 -5.42
C PHE A 312 -14.79 -16.41 -4.54
N PHE A 313 -15.26 -16.72 -3.34
CA PHE A 313 -15.66 -15.78 -2.28
C PHE A 313 -16.79 -14.84 -2.69
N SER A 314 -17.78 -15.35 -3.42
CA SER A 314 -18.80 -14.50 -4.06
C SER A 314 -19.74 -13.82 -3.07
N ASN A 315 -19.82 -14.29 -1.81
CA ASN A 315 -20.64 -13.69 -0.74
C ASN A 315 -19.90 -13.59 0.61
N THR A 316 -18.62 -13.99 0.65
CA THR A 316 -17.82 -14.21 1.88
C THR A 316 -16.51 -13.44 1.85
N LEU A 317 -16.30 -12.58 0.83
CA LEU A 317 -15.04 -11.90 0.60
C LEU A 317 -14.65 -10.99 1.76
N ASP A 318 -15.61 -10.28 2.37
CA ASP A 318 -15.37 -9.47 3.56
C ASP A 318 -14.81 -10.29 4.74
N ILE A 319 -15.34 -11.48 4.98
CA ILE A 319 -14.83 -12.40 6.01
C ILE A 319 -13.41 -12.86 5.66
N VAL A 320 -13.16 -13.22 4.41
CA VAL A 320 -11.84 -13.63 3.93
C VAL A 320 -10.82 -12.50 4.05
N LEU A 321 -11.16 -11.28 3.61
CA LEU A 321 -10.29 -10.12 3.69
C LEU A 321 -10.03 -9.72 5.15
N THR A 322 -11.03 -9.77 6.03
CA THR A 322 -10.87 -9.50 7.47
C THR A 322 -9.85 -10.45 8.10
N ASN A 323 -9.99 -11.76 7.84
CA ASN A 323 -9.05 -12.77 8.35
C ASN A 323 -7.67 -12.66 7.70
N LEU A 324 -7.59 -12.33 6.40
CA LEU A 324 -6.32 -12.12 5.71
C LEU A 324 -5.54 -10.96 6.32
N MET A 325 -6.21 -9.83 6.59
CA MET A 325 -5.60 -8.68 7.25
C MET A 325 -5.14 -9.03 8.66
N GLY A 326 -6.00 -9.66 9.47
CA GLY A 326 -5.65 -10.10 10.83
C GLY A 326 -4.47 -11.06 10.85
N LEU A 327 -4.43 -12.03 9.94
CA LEU A 327 -3.38 -13.04 9.86
C LEU A 327 -2.03 -12.43 9.48
N ILE A 328 -1.99 -11.54 8.48
CA ILE A 328 -0.77 -10.87 8.04
C ILE A 328 -0.19 -9.98 9.15
N VAL A 329 -1.04 -9.17 9.79
CA VAL A 329 -0.64 -8.23 10.85
C VAL A 329 -0.14 -9.00 12.07
N TYR A 330 -0.89 -10.00 12.54
CA TYR A 330 -0.54 -10.76 13.74
C TYR A 330 0.68 -11.66 13.52
N ASN A 331 0.72 -12.40 12.40
CA ASN A 331 1.79 -13.36 12.13
C ASN A 331 3.13 -12.71 11.79
N SER A 332 3.19 -11.69 10.93
CA SER A 332 4.48 -11.15 10.47
C SER A 332 4.92 -9.89 11.23
N GLY A 333 3.95 -9.07 11.67
CA GLY A 333 4.23 -7.71 12.16
C GLY A 333 4.93 -6.84 11.12
N GLY A 334 4.88 -7.26 9.85
CA GLY A 334 5.59 -6.63 8.74
C GLY A 334 4.76 -5.60 7.99
N HIS A 335 3.48 -5.45 8.33
CA HIS A 335 2.57 -4.47 7.76
C HIS A 335 1.54 -4.07 8.82
N SER A 336 1.20 -2.80 8.89
CA SER A 336 0.01 -2.27 9.56
C SER A 336 -1.27 -2.60 8.78
N PHE A 337 -2.43 -2.52 9.43
CA PHE A 337 -3.72 -2.67 8.75
C PHE A 337 -3.88 -1.71 7.57
N THR A 338 -3.35 -0.50 7.70
CA THR A 338 -3.43 0.49 6.61
C THR A 338 -2.54 0.10 5.44
N GLU A 339 -1.33 -0.43 5.66
CA GLU A 339 -0.48 -0.95 4.58
C GLU A 339 -1.09 -2.14 3.85
N VAL A 340 -1.79 -3.01 4.59
CA VAL A 340 -2.54 -4.13 4.01
C VAL A 340 -3.74 -3.59 3.22
N GLY A 341 -4.45 -2.62 3.78
CA GLY A 341 -5.64 -2.02 3.18
C GLY A 341 -5.35 -1.11 1.98
N ASP A 342 -4.18 -0.47 1.92
CA ASP A 342 -3.80 0.43 0.82
C ASP A 342 -3.68 -0.28 -0.52
N VAL A 343 -3.52 -1.61 -0.51
CA VAL A 343 -3.65 -2.43 -1.73
C VAL A 343 -5.01 -2.20 -2.39
N PHE A 344 -6.07 -1.97 -1.61
CA PHE A 344 -7.42 -1.70 -2.12
C PHE A 344 -7.58 -0.32 -2.78
N LYS A 345 -6.59 0.57 -2.66
CA LYS A 345 -6.56 1.88 -3.35
C LYS A 345 -6.05 1.77 -4.78
N LEU A 346 -5.39 0.68 -5.14
CA LEU A 346 -4.82 0.50 -6.47
C LEU A 346 -5.93 0.47 -7.53
N LEU A 347 -5.59 0.89 -8.74
CA LEU A 347 -6.51 0.88 -9.90
C LEU A 347 -7.19 -0.47 -10.11
N ILE A 348 -6.45 -1.56 -9.86
CA ILE A 348 -6.91 -2.93 -10.00
C ILE A 348 -8.05 -3.26 -9.02
N SER A 349 -7.90 -2.91 -7.75
CA SER A 349 -8.84 -3.26 -6.68
C SER A 349 -10.15 -2.50 -6.73
N LYS A 350 -10.15 -1.26 -7.23
CA LYS A 350 -11.39 -0.46 -7.40
C LYS A 350 -12.29 -0.96 -8.54
N LYS A 351 -11.76 -1.78 -9.45
CA LYS A 351 -12.50 -2.36 -10.59
C LYS A 351 -12.83 -3.83 -10.39
N MET A 352 -12.49 -4.36 -9.22
CA MET A 352 -12.71 -5.75 -8.88
C MET A 352 -14.10 -5.90 -8.24
N TRP A 353 -14.70 -7.03 -8.58
CA TRP A 353 -15.95 -7.63 -8.06
C TRP A 353 -17.28 -6.99 -8.48
N PRO A 354 -18.30 -7.84 -8.75
CA PRO A 354 -19.68 -7.37 -8.76
C PRO A 354 -20.04 -6.82 -7.37
N PRO A 355 -20.92 -5.80 -7.28
CA PRO A 355 -21.37 -5.23 -6.00
C PRO A 355 -21.88 -6.26 -4.98
N SER A 356 -22.30 -7.45 -5.44
CA SER A 356 -22.81 -8.55 -4.60
C SER A 356 -21.76 -9.26 -3.75
N ALA A 357 -20.46 -9.04 -3.96
CA ALA A 357 -19.39 -9.77 -3.28
C ALA A 357 -19.18 -9.39 -1.80
N LEU A 358 -19.77 -8.28 -1.36
CA LEU A 358 -19.61 -7.73 -0.03
C LEU A 358 -20.96 -7.71 0.68
N SER A 359 -20.97 -8.02 1.97
CA SER A 359 -22.18 -8.06 2.80
C SER A 359 -22.79 -6.67 3.09
N PHE A 360 -22.13 -5.60 2.65
CA PHE A 360 -22.53 -4.21 2.89
C PHE A 360 -22.33 -3.33 1.65
N GLU A 361 -23.12 -2.27 1.54
CA GLU A 361 -22.94 -1.26 0.48
C GLU A 361 -21.59 -0.57 0.63
N VAL A 362 -20.77 -0.64 -0.42
CA VAL A 362 -19.46 0.00 -0.47
C VAL A 362 -19.51 1.13 -1.47
N ASN A 363 -19.15 2.33 -1.01
CA ASN A 363 -18.69 3.33 -1.94
C ASN A 363 -17.29 2.91 -2.42
N ILE A 364 -17.23 2.15 -3.53
CA ILE A 364 -15.99 1.61 -4.13
C ILE A 364 -15.00 2.74 -4.47
N PHE A 365 -15.48 3.99 -4.55
CA PHE A 365 -14.66 5.18 -4.77
C PHE A 365 -14.04 5.76 -3.48
N SER A 366 -14.28 5.17 -2.30
CA SER A 366 -13.67 5.55 -1.02
C SER A 366 -13.02 4.36 -0.29
N PRO A 367 -11.79 3.98 -0.67
CA PRO A 367 -11.08 2.82 -0.07
C PRO A 367 -10.85 2.95 1.44
N ASP A 368 -10.68 4.18 1.94
CA ASP A 368 -10.55 4.43 3.38
C ASP A 368 -11.86 4.09 4.13
N SER A 369 -13.02 4.43 3.55
CA SER A 369 -14.33 4.03 4.12
C SER A 369 -14.50 2.51 4.13
N PHE A 370 -14.06 1.82 3.07
CA PHE A 370 -14.07 0.37 3.00
C PHE A 370 -13.24 -0.27 4.13
N ILE A 371 -12.01 0.17 4.33
CA ILE A 371 -11.13 -0.33 5.40
C ILE A 371 -11.73 -0.04 6.78
N PHE A 372 -12.29 1.17 6.99
CA PHE A 372 -12.97 1.51 8.24
C PHE A 372 -14.14 0.55 8.50
N ASN A 373 -14.97 0.28 7.49
CA ASN A 373 -16.10 -0.61 7.65
C ASN A 373 -15.68 -2.04 7.98
N LEU A 374 -14.64 -2.55 7.31
CA LEU A 374 -14.13 -3.90 7.50
C LEU A 374 -13.54 -4.12 8.91
N LEU A 375 -12.83 -3.13 9.44
CA LEU A 375 -12.11 -3.26 10.71
C LEU A 375 -12.89 -2.73 11.93
N HIS A 376 -13.83 -1.81 11.73
CA HIS A 376 -14.59 -1.16 12.80
C HIS A 376 -16.09 -1.44 12.69
N THR A 377 -16.77 -1.00 11.62
CA THR A 377 -18.25 -1.04 11.54
C THR A 377 -18.80 -2.46 11.62
N GLN A 378 -18.20 -3.41 10.89
CA GLN A 378 -18.58 -4.83 10.89
C GLN A 378 -18.01 -5.61 12.08
N GLN A 379 -17.05 -5.04 12.79
CA GLN A 379 -16.23 -5.74 13.80
C GLN A 379 -16.24 -5.00 15.15
N LYS A 380 -17.34 -4.31 15.49
CA LYS A 380 -17.45 -3.47 16.69
C LYS A 380 -17.00 -4.17 17.97
N ALA A 381 -17.34 -5.45 18.15
CA ALA A 381 -16.96 -6.21 19.33
C ALA A 381 -15.43 -6.41 19.44
N ALA A 382 -14.80 -6.87 18.37
CA ALA A 382 -13.34 -7.06 18.31
C ALA A 382 -12.60 -5.71 18.43
N TYR A 383 -13.08 -4.69 17.72
CA TYR A 383 -12.52 -3.34 17.75
C TYR A 383 -12.58 -2.73 19.15
N ASN A 384 -13.77 -2.71 19.77
CA ASN A 384 -13.94 -2.09 21.09
C ASN A 384 -13.11 -2.81 22.15
N ARG A 385 -12.98 -4.14 22.07
CA ARG A 385 -12.11 -4.90 22.97
C ARG A 385 -10.64 -4.51 22.80
N ALA A 386 -10.13 -4.46 21.57
CA ALA A 386 -8.76 -4.01 21.30
C ALA A 386 -8.52 -2.57 21.77
N PHE A 387 -9.47 -1.68 21.52
CA PHE A 387 -9.37 -0.28 21.87
C PHE A 387 -9.38 -0.06 23.39
N ASN A 388 -10.28 -0.72 24.13
CA ASN A 388 -10.35 -0.62 25.59
C ASN A 388 -9.06 -1.14 26.24
N ASN A 389 -8.53 -2.29 25.81
CA ASN A 389 -7.24 -2.77 26.29
C ASN A 389 -6.10 -1.78 25.98
N THR A 390 -6.18 -1.11 24.83
CA THR A 390 -5.21 -0.08 24.47
C THR A 390 -5.31 1.15 25.37
N LEU A 391 -6.51 1.56 25.78
CA LEU A 391 -6.69 2.65 26.75
C LEU A 391 -6.05 2.30 28.09
N ASP A 392 -6.26 1.09 28.60
CA ASP A 392 -5.63 0.61 29.84
C ASP A 392 -4.11 0.60 29.72
N TYR A 393 -3.59 0.06 28.61
CA TYR A 393 -2.17 0.06 28.29
C TYR A 393 -1.60 1.49 28.21
N PHE A 394 -2.30 2.41 27.54
CA PHE A 394 -1.90 3.80 27.42
C PHE A 394 -1.81 4.50 28.78
N GLN A 395 -2.75 4.24 29.71
CA GLN A 395 -2.67 4.81 31.06
C GLN A 395 -1.41 4.35 31.80
N ILE A 396 -0.99 3.10 31.64
CA ILE A 396 0.27 2.59 32.22
C ILE A 396 1.47 3.35 31.64
N ILE A 397 1.54 3.51 30.31
CA ILE A 397 2.63 4.25 29.64
C ILE A 397 2.66 5.72 30.07
N LEU A 398 1.50 6.37 30.13
CA LEU A 398 1.39 7.77 30.53
C LEU A 398 1.82 7.96 31.99
N ASN A 399 1.39 7.09 32.89
CA ASN A 399 1.78 7.14 34.31
C ASN A 399 3.29 6.89 34.50
N LYS A 400 3.88 5.96 33.72
CA LYS A 400 5.33 5.76 33.70
C LYS A 400 6.07 7.03 33.25
N ARG A 401 5.61 7.72 32.21
CA ARG A 401 6.21 8.99 31.75
C ARG A 401 6.08 10.09 32.81
N LYS A 402 4.92 10.22 33.45
CA LYS A 402 4.69 11.14 34.57
C LYS A 402 5.67 10.88 35.72
N MET A 403 5.80 9.62 36.15
CA MET A 403 6.75 9.22 37.20
C MET A 403 8.20 9.51 36.79
N HIS A 404 8.62 9.16 35.57
CA HIS A 404 9.96 9.45 35.09
C HIS A 404 10.25 10.96 35.07
N SER A 405 9.29 11.79 34.66
CA SER A 405 9.46 13.25 34.66
C SER A 405 9.57 13.83 36.09
N GLN A 406 8.91 13.22 37.07
CA GLN A 406 9.08 13.57 38.48
C GLN A 406 10.48 13.22 38.99
N LEU A 407 11.01 12.05 38.59
CA LEU A 407 12.34 11.58 38.99
C LEU A 407 13.48 12.32 38.28
N ALA A 408 13.27 12.75 37.03
CA ALA A 408 14.25 13.48 36.23
C ALA A 408 14.62 14.86 36.82
N MET A 409 13.87 15.39 37.81
CA MET A 409 14.28 16.57 38.59
C MET A 409 15.61 16.36 39.35
N HIS A 410 16.13 15.13 39.47
CA HIS A 410 17.36 14.83 40.22
C HIS A 410 18.59 14.39 39.39
N TYR A 411 18.48 14.19 38.07
CA TYR A 411 19.62 13.77 37.25
C TYR A 411 19.64 14.55 35.93
N PHE A 412 20.51 15.56 35.86
CA PHE A 412 20.92 16.15 34.58
C PHE A 412 21.87 15.17 33.89
N LEU A 413 21.40 14.55 32.81
CA LEU A 413 22.28 13.95 31.80
C LEU A 413 22.27 14.84 30.57
N THR A 414 23.46 15.30 30.22
CA THR A 414 23.80 16.08 29.03
C THR A 414 23.48 15.27 27.77
N ASP A 415 22.69 15.86 26.88
CA ASP A 415 22.27 15.30 25.58
C ASP A 415 23.48 15.24 24.63
N GLU A 416 24.30 14.19 24.76
CA GLU A 416 25.38 13.88 23.81
C GLU A 416 24.81 13.17 22.57
N HIS A 417 25.14 13.74 21.40
CA HIS A 417 25.00 13.15 20.06
C HIS A 417 23.61 13.16 19.39
N LYS A 418 22.99 14.33 19.23
CA LYS A 418 22.12 14.54 18.05
C LYS A 418 23.00 14.67 16.80
N LYS A 419 23.01 13.63 15.96
CA LYS A 419 23.59 13.73 14.60
C LYS A 419 22.96 14.94 13.88
N PRO A 420 23.74 15.81 13.23
CA PRO A 420 23.19 16.96 12.52
C PRO A 420 22.24 16.49 11.40
N VAL A 421 21.08 17.15 11.32
CA VAL A 421 20.05 16.92 10.29
C VAL A 421 20.59 17.42 8.96
N ASN A 422 20.54 16.60 7.91
CA ASN A 422 20.97 17.01 6.56
C ASN A 422 19.80 17.59 5.72
N LEU A 423 20.11 18.17 4.55
CA LEU A 423 19.11 18.77 3.65
C LEU A 423 18.00 17.78 3.29
N HIS A 424 18.33 16.53 2.95
CA HIS A 424 17.34 15.51 2.59
C HIS A 424 16.38 15.22 3.75
N GLN A 425 16.89 15.09 4.98
CA GLN A 425 16.10 14.86 6.18
C GLN A 425 15.21 16.07 6.52
N ALA A 426 15.75 17.29 6.40
CA ALA A 426 14.97 18.49 6.65
C ALA A 426 13.77 18.62 5.69
N ILE A 427 13.97 18.30 4.40
CA ILE A 427 12.90 18.27 3.40
C ILE A 427 11.89 17.15 3.73
N ALA A 428 12.39 15.93 3.97
CA ALA A 428 11.55 14.76 4.24
C ALA A 428 10.67 14.96 5.48
N TRP A 429 11.23 15.51 6.56
CA TRP A 429 10.50 15.77 7.80
C TRP A 429 9.65 17.05 7.73
N GLY A 430 9.81 17.87 6.69
CA GLY A 430 9.09 19.14 6.56
C GLY A 430 9.54 20.20 7.55
N HIS A 431 10.79 20.09 8.02
CA HIS A 431 11.38 21.01 8.98
C HIS A 431 11.84 22.28 8.26
N ARG A 432 10.87 23.15 7.97
CA ARG A 432 11.08 24.35 7.15
C ARG A 432 12.19 25.26 7.68
N ALA A 433 12.22 25.51 8.99
CA ALA A 433 13.23 26.35 9.61
C ALA A 433 14.65 25.76 9.46
N CYS A 434 14.82 24.47 9.80
CA CYS A 434 16.09 23.77 9.64
C CYS A 434 16.54 23.74 8.18
N PHE A 435 15.61 23.51 7.24
CA PHE A 435 15.92 23.54 5.81
C PHE A 435 16.44 24.90 5.37
N LEU A 436 15.78 26.01 5.76
CA LEU A 436 16.21 27.35 5.39
C LEU A 436 17.59 27.70 5.97
N GLU A 437 17.86 27.31 7.22
CA GLU A 437 19.17 27.50 7.86
C GLU A 437 20.27 26.69 7.16
N LEU A 438 20.00 25.43 6.81
CA LEU A 438 20.94 24.59 6.06
C LEU A 438 21.21 25.20 4.68
N MET A 439 20.17 25.65 3.97
CA MET A 439 20.30 26.25 2.63
C MET A 439 21.15 27.52 2.62
N GLN A 440 21.08 28.35 3.67
CA GLN A 440 21.91 29.57 3.78
C GLN A 440 23.41 29.28 3.81
N ASN A 441 23.78 28.11 4.36
CA ASN A 441 25.17 27.69 4.53
C ASN A 441 25.60 26.64 3.49
N SER A 442 24.71 26.26 2.57
CA SER A 442 24.97 25.18 1.61
C SER A 442 25.73 25.68 0.39
N THR A 443 26.70 24.88 -0.06
CA THR A 443 27.37 25.04 -1.34
C THR A 443 26.53 24.51 -2.51
N PRO A 444 26.78 24.95 -3.76
CA PRO A 444 26.09 24.42 -4.94
C PRO A 444 26.21 22.89 -5.12
N ASP A 445 27.28 22.29 -4.63
CA ASP A 445 27.49 20.84 -4.65
C ASP A 445 26.61 20.13 -3.62
N GLU A 446 26.42 20.70 -2.42
CA GLU A 446 25.53 20.17 -1.38
C GLU A 446 24.05 20.22 -1.77
N VAL A 447 23.64 21.26 -2.50
CA VAL A 447 22.28 21.39 -3.08
C VAL A 447 21.97 20.25 -4.07
N ASN A 448 23.00 19.59 -4.62
CA ASN A 448 22.89 18.47 -5.54
C ASN A 448 23.40 17.13 -4.95
N ALA A 449 23.72 17.09 -3.65
CA ALA A 449 24.34 15.92 -3.02
C ALA A 449 23.39 14.70 -3.00
N LEU A 450 23.97 13.51 -3.12
CA LEU A 450 23.21 12.27 -3.10
C LEU A 450 23.08 11.73 -1.67
N ASN A 451 21.86 11.36 -1.24
CA ASN A 451 21.67 10.61 0.00
C ASN A 451 22.09 9.13 -0.17
N ALA A 452 21.91 8.32 0.87
CA ALA A 452 22.24 6.89 0.84
C ALA A 452 21.50 6.10 -0.27
N GLN A 453 20.35 6.61 -0.71
CA GLN A 453 19.48 6.07 -1.76
C GLN A 453 19.81 6.64 -3.14
N LYS A 454 20.88 7.42 -3.25
CA LYS A 454 21.32 8.09 -4.49
C LYS A 454 20.30 9.11 -5.03
N TRP A 455 19.57 9.81 -4.16
CA TRP A 455 18.64 10.88 -4.53
C TRP A 455 19.19 12.25 -4.18
N THR A 456 18.84 13.25 -4.99
CA THR A 456 19.18 14.67 -4.75
C THR A 456 18.16 15.33 -3.82
N PRO A 457 18.48 16.46 -3.16
CA PRO A 457 17.50 17.21 -2.39
C PRO A 457 16.29 17.63 -3.25
N LEU A 458 16.50 17.95 -4.54
CA LEU A 458 15.43 18.31 -5.46
C LEU A 458 14.49 17.13 -5.75
N MET A 459 15.02 15.91 -5.85
CA MET A 459 14.21 14.70 -6.00
C MET A 459 13.41 14.41 -4.72
N VAL A 460 14.02 14.57 -3.55
CA VAL A 460 13.32 14.49 -2.26
C VAL A 460 12.22 15.54 -2.19
N ALA A 461 12.48 16.80 -2.58
CA ALA A 461 11.44 17.83 -2.63
C ALA A 461 10.35 17.57 -3.67
N ALA A 462 10.68 17.01 -4.83
CA ALA A 462 9.72 16.64 -5.86
C ALA A 462 8.76 15.52 -5.41
N GLN A 463 9.25 14.63 -4.54
CA GLN A 463 8.48 13.54 -3.96
C GLN A 463 7.36 14.04 -3.03
N PHE A 464 7.62 15.10 -2.27
CA PHE A 464 6.64 15.69 -1.36
C PHE A 464 5.88 16.79 -2.08
N ASN A 465 4.54 16.81 -2.04
CA ASN A 465 3.74 17.87 -2.66
C ASN A 465 3.87 19.22 -1.91
N ARG A 466 5.08 19.76 -1.87
CA ARG A 466 5.56 20.92 -1.11
C ARG A 466 6.39 21.79 -2.05
N PRO A 467 5.75 22.52 -2.97
CA PRO A 467 6.44 23.27 -4.02
C PRO A 467 7.38 24.34 -3.48
N GLU A 468 7.24 24.77 -2.23
CA GLU A 468 8.14 25.70 -1.56
C GLU A 468 9.58 25.19 -1.46
N TYR A 469 9.80 23.89 -1.24
CA TYR A 469 11.16 23.33 -1.20
C TYR A 469 11.76 23.23 -2.61
N LEU A 470 10.94 22.89 -3.61
CA LEU A 470 11.37 22.89 -5.01
C LEU A 470 11.80 24.28 -5.47
N ARG A 471 11.02 25.31 -5.13
CA ARG A 471 11.31 26.71 -5.45
C ARG A 471 12.68 27.11 -4.92
N ASP A 472 12.93 26.91 -3.63
CA ASP A 472 14.18 27.34 -3.00
C ASP A 472 15.40 26.56 -3.51
N LEU A 473 15.24 25.25 -3.75
CA LEU A 473 16.32 24.43 -4.31
C LEU A 473 16.69 24.84 -5.74
N LEU A 474 15.70 25.13 -6.59
CA LEU A 474 15.96 25.61 -7.95
C LEU A 474 16.61 26.99 -7.95
N VAL A 475 16.17 27.90 -7.06
CA VAL A 475 16.81 29.21 -6.86
C VAL A 475 18.28 29.05 -6.42
N ALA A 476 18.55 28.06 -5.57
CA ALA A 476 19.91 27.74 -5.11
C ALA A 476 20.75 26.93 -6.12
N GLY A 477 20.26 26.72 -7.35
CA GLY A 477 21.04 26.08 -8.42
C GLY A 477 20.95 24.55 -8.46
N ALA A 478 19.89 23.95 -7.89
CA ALA A 478 19.64 22.53 -8.07
C ALA A 478 19.46 22.17 -9.55
N LYS A 479 20.13 21.10 -9.99
CA LYS A 479 20.12 20.63 -11.38
C LYS A 479 18.80 19.93 -11.69
N ILE A 480 17.87 20.64 -12.33
CA ILE A 480 16.50 20.18 -12.61
C ILE A 480 16.43 18.85 -13.40
N ASN A 481 17.38 18.62 -14.31
CA ASN A 481 17.44 17.43 -15.17
C ASN A 481 18.48 16.40 -14.72
N LEU A 482 19.02 16.52 -13.50
CA LEU A 482 19.99 15.54 -12.98
C LEU A 482 19.31 14.18 -12.83
N VAL A 483 19.88 13.16 -13.47
CA VAL A 483 19.44 11.78 -13.34
C VAL A 483 20.20 11.15 -12.19
N ALA A 484 19.48 10.75 -11.13
CA ALA A 484 20.03 10.00 -10.02
C ALA A 484 19.10 8.82 -9.73
N TYR A 485 19.66 7.64 -9.38
CA TYR A 485 18.87 6.41 -9.23
C TYR A 485 17.90 6.14 -10.40
N ASN A 486 18.36 6.38 -11.64
CA ASN A 486 17.57 6.26 -12.88
C ASN A 486 16.33 7.16 -12.98
N LEU A 487 16.18 8.18 -12.14
CA LEU A 487 15.06 9.12 -12.13
C LEU A 487 15.52 10.59 -12.19
N THR A 488 14.68 11.48 -12.72
CA THR A 488 14.80 12.94 -12.57
C THR A 488 13.80 13.47 -11.53
N ALA A 489 13.94 14.73 -11.10
CA ALA A 489 12.96 15.34 -10.21
C ALA A 489 11.53 15.36 -10.82
N LEU A 490 11.41 15.59 -12.14
CA LEU A 490 10.11 15.57 -12.83
C LEU A 490 9.45 14.18 -12.74
N GLU A 491 10.23 13.14 -12.99
CA GLU A 491 9.73 11.77 -12.96
C GLU A 491 9.40 11.32 -11.54
N VAL A 492 10.15 11.78 -10.53
CA VAL A 492 9.79 11.56 -9.12
C VAL A 492 8.47 12.27 -8.80
N ALA A 493 8.28 13.53 -9.19
CA ALA A 493 7.01 14.23 -8.98
C ALA A 493 5.82 13.50 -9.61
N ILE A 494 5.98 13.02 -10.84
CA ILE A 494 4.95 12.24 -11.54
C ILE A 494 4.72 10.91 -10.84
N LYS A 495 5.76 10.10 -10.61
CA LYS A 495 5.65 8.80 -9.92
C LYS A 495 5.02 8.94 -8.52
N CYS A 496 5.25 10.09 -7.86
CA CYS A 496 4.67 10.46 -6.58
C CYS A 496 3.34 11.22 -6.69
N GLY A 497 2.73 11.32 -7.87
CA GLY A 497 1.43 11.95 -8.12
C GLY A 497 1.32 13.38 -7.62
N SER A 498 2.43 14.10 -7.53
CA SER A 498 2.50 15.49 -7.08
C SER A 498 2.29 16.40 -8.29
N TYR A 499 1.02 16.66 -8.63
CA TYR A 499 0.65 17.41 -9.83
C TYR A 499 1.20 18.84 -9.80
N GLU A 500 1.13 19.51 -8.65
CA GLU A 500 1.63 20.88 -8.49
C GLU A 500 3.16 20.94 -8.69
N ASN A 501 3.90 19.98 -8.13
CA ASN A 501 5.34 19.86 -8.37
C ASN A 501 5.68 19.54 -9.82
N MET A 502 4.91 18.65 -10.47
CA MET A 502 5.05 18.35 -11.90
C MET A 502 4.91 19.63 -12.73
N MET A 503 3.84 20.39 -12.51
CA MET A 503 3.59 21.66 -13.21
C MET A 503 4.73 22.64 -13.00
N TYR A 504 5.16 22.82 -11.74
CA TYR A 504 6.25 23.71 -11.39
C TYR A 504 7.56 23.33 -12.09
N LEU A 505 7.92 22.03 -12.10
CA LEU A 505 9.12 21.54 -12.79
C LEU A 505 9.02 21.73 -14.31
N LEU A 506 7.85 21.49 -14.91
CA LEU A 506 7.61 21.70 -16.35
C LEU A 506 7.69 23.18 -16.74
N GLU A 507 7.20 24.09 -15.90
CA GLU A 507 7.35 25.55 -16.08
C GLU A 507 8.81 26.00 -16.04
N HIS A 508 9.64 25.30 -15.27
CA HIS A 508 11.08 25.56 -15.15
C HIS A 508 11.93 24.72 -16.12
N LYS A 509 11.32 24.26 -17.22
CA LYS A 509 11.97 23.58 -18.35
C LYS A 509 12.59 22.21 -18.00
N ALA A 510 11.97 21.47 -17.09
CA ALA A 510 12.28 20.05 -16.93
C ALA A 510 12.00 19.29 -18.23
N LEU A 511 12.92 18.39 -18.62
CA LEU A 511 12.84 17.66 -19.87
C LEU A 511 11.86 16.48 -19.76
N ILE A 512 10.88 16.43 -20.66
CA ILE A 512 9.93 15.32 -20.78
C ILE A 512 10.57 14.10 -21.48
N ARG A 513 11.42 14.35 -22.48
CA ARG A 513 12.17 13.33 -23.23
C ARG A 513 13.61 13.28 -22.75
N ARG A 514 14.11 12.08 -22.42
CA ARG A 514 15.52 11.89 -22.00
C ARG A 514 16.47 11.81 -23.19
N LYS A 515 16.27 10.79 -24.04
CA LYS A 515 17.11 10.50 -25.21
C LYS A 515 16.26 9.92 -26.33
N LYS A 516 16.65 10.18 -27.58
CA LYS A 516 15.98 9.62 -28.76
C LYS A 516 16.34 8.13 -28.93
N GLY A 517 15.32 7.30 -29.14
CA GLY A 517 15.47 5.86 -29.39
C GLY A 517 15.49 5.01 -28.12
N GLY A 518 14.60 4.02 -28.07
CA GLY A 518 14.53 3.03 -27.00
C GLY A 518 13.09 2.63 -26.66
N THR A 519 12.92 2.10 -25.45
CA THR A 519 11.59 1.82 -24.88
C THR A 519 10.96 3.10 -24.33
N LEU A 520 9.63 3.12 -24.20
CA LEU A 520 8.87 4.22 -23.59
C LEU A 520 9.46 4.64 -22.23
N LYS A 521 9.80 3.68 -21.36
CA LYS A 521 10.41 3.94 -20.04
C LYS A 521 11.74 4.70 -20.14
N ASN A 522 12.55 4.41 -21.16
CA ASN A 522 13.88 5.03 -21.31
C ASN A 522 13.83 6.38 -22.03
N GLU A 523 12.93 6.51 -23.00
CA GLU A 523 12.85 7.68 -23.87
C GLU A 523 11.89 8.76 -23.33
N PHE A 524 10.71 8.36 -22.84
CA PHE A 524 9.74 9.22 -22.15
C PHE A 524 9.34 8.67 -20.76
N PRO A 525 10.27 8.60 -19.79
CA PRO A 525 9.95 8.10 -18.44
C PRO A 525 8.85 8.92 -17.74
N ALA A 526 8.80 10.24 -17.96
CA ALA A 526 7.73 11.08 -17.43
C ALA A 526 6.35 10.61 -17.92
N LEU A 527 6.21 10.35 -19.23
CA LEU A 527 4.97 9.81 -19.79
C LEU A 527 4.72 8.38 -19.28
N TYR A 528 5.75 7.54 -19.24
CA TYR A 528 5.68 6.18 -18.72
C TYR A 528 5.06 6.12 -17.33
N TYR A 529 5.60 6.90 -16.39
CA TYR A 529 5.08 6.95 -15.02
C TYR A 529 3.70 7.60 -14.94
N ALA A 530 3.38 8.56 -15.81
CA ALA A 530 2.04 9.16 -15.87
C ALA A 530 0.93 8.14 -16.21
N LEU A 531 1.24 7.05 -16.94
CA LEU A 531 0.25 6.02 -17.29
C LEU A 531 -0.32 5.27 -16.08
N PHE A 532 0.38 5.32 -14.94
CA PHE A 532 -0.03 4.64 -13.71
C PHE A 532 -1.01 5.46 -12.87
N HIS A 533 -1.33 6.70 -13.27
CA HIS A 533 -2.25 7.58 -12.56
C HIS A 533 -3.66 7.54 -13.17
N GLU A 534 -4.69 7.56 -12.31
CA GLU A 534 -6.09 7.70 -12.75
C GLU A 534 -6.39 9.10 -13.29
N ASP A 535 -5.60 10.07 -12.84
CA ASP A 535 -5.72 11.46 -13.22
C ASP A 535 -5.07 11.70 -14.59
N ASP A 536 -5.90 11.82 -15.62
CA ASP A 536 -5.43 12.08 -16.99
C ASP A 536 -4.75 13.44 -17.15
N ARG A 537 -4.85 14.36 -16.18
CA ARG A 537 -4.16 15.66 -16.24
C ARG A 537 -2.65 15.49 -16.39
N PHE A 538 -2.06 14.48 -15.74
CA PHE A 538 -0.63 14.17 -15.90
C PHE A 538 -0.28 13.85 -17.35
N VAL A 539 -1.04 12.93 -17.95
CA VAL A 539 -0.82 12.52 -19.34
C VAL A 539 -1.12 13.67 -20.29
N ASN A 540 -2.26 14.33 -20.15
CA ASN A 540 -2.70 15.43 -20.99
C ASN A 540 -1.69 16.58 -21.01
N GLU A 541 -1.13 16.96 -19.87
CA GLU A 541 -0.13 18.04 -19.80
C GLU A 541 1.18 17.65 -20.50
N LEU A 542 1.66 16.41 -20.30
CA LEU A 542 2.87 15.92 -20.97
C LEU A 542 2.67 15.83 -22.49
N LEU A 543 1.50 15.38 -22.94
CA LEU A 543 1.12 15.33 -24.35
C LEU A 543 1.02 16.74 -24.97
N LEU A 544 0.51 17.72 -24.22
CA LEU A 544 0.41 19.11 -24.66
C LEU A 544 1.80 19.72 -24.88
N ARG A 545 2.74 19.48 -23.97
CA ARG A 545 4.08 20.08 -23.99
C ARG A 545 5.10 19.37 -24.87
N SER A 546 4.85 18.11 -25.27
CA SER A 546 5.76 17.32 -26.11
C SER A 546 5.07 16.63 -27.31
N PRO A 547 4.43 17.37 -28.23
CA PRO A 547 3.51 16.77 -29.19
C PRO A 547 4.14 15.87 -30.26
N LEU A 548 5.30 16.25 -30.79
CA LEU A 548 5.95 15.50 -31.88
C LEU A 548 6.72 14.26 -31.38
N GLY A 549 7.17 14.27 -30.13
CA GLY A 549 7.96 13.18 -29.56
C GLY A 549 7.13 11.93 -29.24
N VAL A 550 5.88 12.12 -28.80
CA VAL A 550 5.05 11.01 -28.32
C VAL A 550 4.52 10.15 -29.47
N ARG A 551 4.44 10.68 -30.70
CA ARG A 551 4.05 9.91 -31.90
C ARG A 551 4.92 8.67 -32.10
N GLU A 552 6.23 8.77 -31.83
CA GLU A 552 7.20 7.68 -31.99
C GLU A 552 6.97 6.53 -30.97
N VAL A 553 6.37 6.84 -29.81
CA VAL A 553 6.15 5.86 -28.72
C VAL A 553 4.67 5.60 -28.41
N MET A 554 3.75 6.10 -29.24
CA MET A 554 2.30 6.04 -28.99
C MET A 554 1.80 4.61 -28.79
N ASN A 555 2.23 3.67 -29.64
CA ASN A 555 1.85 2.27 -29.52
C ASN A 555 2.35 1.65 -28.22
N GLN A 556 3.58 1.98 -27.79
CA GLN A 556 4.12 1.50 -26.51
C GLN A 556 3.35 2.09 -25.32
N ALA A 557 2.92 3.36 -25.41
CA ALA A 557 2.12 4.00 -24.38
C ALA A 557 0.71 3.41 -24.29
N LEU A 558 0.09 3.12 -25.43
CA LEU A 558 -1.21 2.43 -25.49
C LEU A 558 -1.12 1.01 -24.95
N THR A 559 -0.16 0.20 -25.41
CA THR A 559 0.09 -1.14 -24.87
C THR A 559 0.27 -1.08 -23.35
N LYS A 560 1.13 -0.16 -22.85
CA LYS A 560 1.34 -0.07 -21.40
C LYS A 560 0.09 0.38 -20.65
N ALA A 561 -0.68 1.32 -21.18
CA ALA A 561 -1.93 1.77 -20.54
C ALA A 561 -2.99 0.65 -20.50
N ILE A 562 -3.00 -0.25 -21.48
CA ILE A 562 -3.87 -1.44 -21.55
C ILE A 562 -3.40 -2.52 -20.58
N GLU A 563 -2.10 -2.80 -20.52
CA GLU A 563 -1.51 -3.68 -19.49
C GLU A 563 -1.88 -3.20 -18.07
N LEU A 564 -1.93 -1.86 -17.88
CA LEU A 564 -2.34 -1.21 -16.63
C LEU A 564 -3.86 -1.11 -16.45
N GLU A 565 -4.63 -1.52 -17.46
CA GLU A 565 -6.09 -1.46 -17.50
C GLU A 565 -6.65 -0.07 -17.16
N ASN A 566 -5.91 0.98 -17.54
CA ASN A 566 -6.22 2.36 -17.20
C ASN A 566 -7.05 3.03 -18.31
N PHE A 567 -8.35 2.72 -18.33
CA PHE A 567 -9.28 3.26 -19.34
C PHE A 567 -9.23 4.79 -19.49
N VAL A 568 -9.09 5.53 -18.40
CA VAL A 568 -9.03 7.01 -18.42
C VAL A 568 -7.84 7.48 -19.26
N VAL A 569 -6.66 6.90 -19.03
CA VAL A 569 -5.44 7.19 -19.79
C VAL A 569 -5.52 6.63 -21.23
N ILE A 570 -6.05 5.44 -21.44
CA ILE A 570 -6.25 4.87 -22.79
C ILE A 570 -7.09 5.82 -23.64
N LYS A 571 -8.20 6.32 -23.08
CA LYS A 571 -9.07 7.29 -23.73
C LYS A 571 -8.33 8.58 -24.06
N ALA A 572 -7.56 9.14 -23.12
CA ALA A 572 -6.77 10.35 -23.33
C ALA A 572 -5.74 10.16 -24.48
N LEU A 573 -5.00 9.04 -24.47
CA LEU A 573 -4.02 8.71 -25.52
C LEU A 573 -4.66 8.56 -26.89
N ILE A 574 -5.83 7.90 -27.00
CA ILE A 574 -6.52 7.70 -28.29
C ILE A 574 -7.09 9.02 -28.82
N ILE A 575 -7.71 9.85 -27.98
CA ILE A 575 -8.17 11.19 -28.38
C ILE A 575 -6.99 12.00 -28.94
N TYR A 576 -5.85 11.92 -28.26
CA TYR A 576 -4.64 12.61 -28.69
C TYR A 576 -4.05 12.03 -29.99
N ALA A 577 -4.02 10.71 -30.14
CA ALA A 577 -3.59 10.04 -31.37
C ALA A 577 -4.44 10.47 -32.58
N LYS A 578 -5.77 10.53 -32.41
CA LYS A 578 -6.70 11.04 -33.43
C LYS A 578 -6.39 12.49 -33.80
N LYS A 579 -6.11 13.36 -32.80
CA LYS A 579 -5.69 14.76 -33.03
C LYS A 579 -4.40 14.86 -33.85
N LEU A 580 -3.46 13.93 -33.66
CA LEU A 580 -2.21 13.87 -34.41
C LEU A 580 -2.32 13.18 -35.78
N GLN A 581 -3.52 12.73 -36.17
CA GLN A 581 -3.72 11.88 -37.36
C GLN A 581 -2.81 10.63 -37.33
N PHE A 582 -2.55 10.11 -36.12
CA PHE A 582 -1.81 8.87 -35.93
C PHE A 582 -2.78 7.70 -36.05
N GLU A 583 -2.50 6.80 -37.00
CA GLU A 583 -3.28 5.57 -37.18
C GLU A 583 -2.93 4.57 -36.08
N VAL A 584 -3.91 4.28 -35.22
CA VAL A 584 -3.77 3.30 -34.15
C VAL A 584 -4.00 1.91 -34.74
N PRO A 585 -3.06 0.96 -34.64
CA PRO A 585 -3.26 -0.38 -35.21
C PRO A 585 -4.32 -1.16 -34.43
N GLU A 586 -5.51 -1.30 -35.00
CA GLU A 586 -6.69 -1.84 -34.30
C GLU A 586 -6.55 -3.31 -33.92
N LEU A 587 -5.93 -4.13 -34.78
CA LEU A 587 -5.65 -5.54 -34.48
C LEU A 587 -4.66 -5.68 -33.30
N HIS A 588 -3.66 -4.80 -33.23
CA HIS A 588 -2.72 -4.77 -32.10
C HIS A 588 -3.46 -4.38 -30.81
N LEU A 589 -4.25 -3.30 -30.86
CA LEU A 589 -5.06 -2.86 -29.73
C LEU A 589 -6.01 -3.96 -29.24
N PHE A 590 -6.66 -4.66 -30.16
CA PHE A 590 -7.53 -5.79 -29.86
C PHE A 590 -6.76 -6.92 -29.17
N ASN A 591 -5.59 -7.30 -29.70
CA ASN A 591 -4.76 -8.34 -29.08
C ASN A 591 -4.36 -7.95 -27.66
N GLU A 592 -3.84 -6.74 -27.45
CA GLU A 592 -3.45 -6.27 -26.11
C GLU A 592 -4.65 -6.26 -25.14
N LEU A 593 -5.82 -5.80 -25.58
CA LEU A 593 -7.05 -5.86 -24.79
C LEU A 593 -7.46 -7.31 -24.48
N TYR A 594 -7.31 -8.22 -25.44
CA TYR A 594 -7.62 -9.64 -25.25
C TYR A 594 -6.71 -10.29 -24.21
N GLN A 595 -5.42 -10.00 -24.25
CA GLN A 595 -4.43 -10.50 -23.28
C GLN A 595 -4.76 -10.12 -21.84
N THR A 596 -5.49 -9.02 -21.62
CA THR A 596 -5.95 -8.66 -20.28
C THR A 596 -7.01 -9.62 -19.73
N GLY A 597 -7.85 -10.24 -20.57
CA GLY A 597 -9.02 -10.98 -20.09
C GLY A 597 -10.08 -10.10 -19.40
N ASN A 598 -9.96 -8.76 -19.46
CA ASN A 598 -10.87 -7.83 -18.79
C ASN A 598 -12.07 -7.46 -19.69
N THR A 599 -13.22 -8.09 -19.42
CA THR A 599 -14.48 -7.85 -20.14
C THR A 599 -14.99 -6.42 -20.04
N GLY A 600 -14.85 -5.78 -18.87
CA GLY A 600 -15.29 -4.41 -18.65
C GLY A 600 -14.46 -3.40 -19.43
N LEU A 601 -13.14 -3.55 -19.41
CA LEU A 601 -12.23 -2.72 -20.19
C LEU A 601 -12.49 -2.86 -21.69
N PHE A 602 -12.65 -4.10 -22.17
CA PHE A 602 -12.97 -4.36 -23.57
C PHE A 602 -14.25 -3.65 -24.01
N LYS A 603 -15.34 -3.78 -23.23
CA LYS A 603 -16.60 -3.08 -23.48
C LYS A 603 -16.44 -1.56 -23.48
N GLN A 604 -15.74 -1.00 -22.49
CA GLN A 604 -15.47 0.44 -22.41
C GLN A 604 -14.71 0.95 -23.64
N CYS A 605 -13.65 0.25 -24.04
CA CYS A 605 -12.88 0.60 -25.24
C CYS A 605 -13.72 0.53 -26.52
N LYS A 606 -14.59 -0.48 -26.64
CA LYS A 606 -15.52 -0.61 -27.78
C LYS A 606 -16.55 0.51 -27.81
N THR A 607 -17.27 0.78 -26.71
CA THR A 607 -18.28 1.85 -26.64
C THR A 607 -17.72 3.21 -27.01
N HIS A 608 -16.46 3.48 -26.67
CA HIS A 608 -15.78 4.72 -27.03
C HIS A 608 -15.18 4.73 -28.45
N CYS A 609 -15.59 3.78 -29.30
CA CYS A 609 -15.34 3.80 -30.73
C CYS A 609 -13.84 3.85 -31.06
N PHE A 610 -13.06 3.06 -30.33
CA PHE A 610 -11.62 2.93 -30.55
C PHE A 610 -11.27 2.03 -31.75
N PHE A 611 -12.24 1.25 -32.25
CA PHE A 611 -12.19 0.46 -33.48
C PHE A 611 -13.10 1.12 -34.55
N GLN A 612 -12.57 2.04 -35.36
CA GLN A 612 -13.31 2.78 -36.40
C GLN A 612 -12.51 3.05 -37.68
N SER A 613 -11.27 2.57 -37.80
CA SER A 613 -10.52 2.60 -39.05
C SER A 613 -11.25 1.73 -40.06
N GLY A 614 -11.37 2.17 -41.31
CA GLY A 614 -12.16 1.49 -42.34
C GLY A 614 -11.65 0.11 -42.77
N GLN A 615 -10.79 -0.57 -42.00
CA GLN A 615 -10.39 -1.95 -42.20
C GLN A 615 -11.00 -2.84 -41.11
N PRO A 616 -12.07 -3.61 -41.40
CA PRO A 616 -12.62 -4.54 -40.42
C PRO A 616 -11.56 -5.58 -40.04
N ILE A 617 -11.34 -5.76 -38.73
CA ILE A 617 -10.52 -6.86 -38.23
C ILE A 617 -11.16 -8.17 -38.70
N LYS A 618 -10.42 -9.00 -39.45
CA LYS A 618 -10.99 -10.24 -39.99
C LYS A 618 -11.28 -11.23 -38.87
N LEU A 619 -12.41 -11.94 -38.95
CA LEU A 619 -12.81 -12.95 -37.97
C LEU A 619 -11.70 -13.98 -37.71
N ASP A 620 -11.00 -14.43 -38.74
CA ASP A 620 -9.89 -15.39 -38.60
C ASP A 620 -8.73 -14.84 -37.74
N GLN A 621 -8.46 -13.53 -37.79
CA GLN A 621 -7.42 -12.91 -36.97
C GLN A 621 -7.83 -12.85 -35.50
N ILE A 622 -9.13 -12.61 -35.24
CA ILE A 622 -9.71 -12.64 -33.90
C ILE A 622 -9.70 -14.06 -33.34
N LEU A 623 -10.09 -15.06 -34.14
CA LEU A 623 -10.07 -16.47 -33.73
C LEU A 623 -8.66 -16.93 -33.38
N ASN A 624 -7.64 -16.57 -34.19
CA ASN A 624 -6.24 -16.88 -33.89
C ASN A 624 -5.77 -16.27 -32.56
N ILE A 625 -6.23 -15.07 -32.19
CA ILE A 625 -5.92 -14.43 -30.91
C ILE A 625 -6.63 -15.17 -29.76
N ILE A 626 -7.90 -15.53 -29.96
CA ILE A 626 -8.72 -16.26 -28.98
C ILE A 626 -8.16 -17.65 -28.67
N GLU A 627 -7.51 -18.29 -29.65
CA GLU A 627 -6.90 -19.62 -29.46
C GLU A 627 -5.63 -19.59 -28.61
N GLN A 628 -4.96 -18.43 -28.47
CA GLN A 628 -3.71 -18.32 -27.71
C GLN A 628 -3.92 -18.39 -26.20
N LYS A 629 -5.01 -17.82 -25.67
CA LYS A 629 -5.36 -17.83 -24.25
C LYS A 629 -6.85 -18.02 -24.06
N ASN A 630 -7.23 -18.95 -23.19
CA ASN A 630 -8.64 -19.23 -22.95
C ASN A 630 -9.21 -18.35 -21.83
N PHE A 631 -9.77 -17.19 -22.21
CA PHE A 631 -10.61 -16.36 -21.33
C PHE A 631 -12.09 -16.55 -21.68
N PRO A 632 -12.83 -17.50 -21.07
CA PRO A 632 -14.15 -17.91 -21.54
C PRO A 632 -15.19 -16.77 -21.51
N GLN A 633 -15.15 -15.95 -20.46
CA GLN A 633 -16.06 -14.82 -20.30
C GLN A 633 -15.82 -13.74 -21.36
N LEU A 634 -14.55 -13.41 -21.63
CA LEU A 634 -14.19 -12.43 -22.65
C LEU A 634 -14.45 -12.96 -24.06
N LYS A 635 -14.14 -14.24 -24.31
CA LYS A 635 -14.49 -14.93 -25.55
C LYS A 635 -15.98 -14.83 -25.83
N LYS A 636 -16.84 -15.09 -24.84
CA LYS A 636 -18.29 -14.95 -24.99
C LYS A 636 -18.69 -13.52 -25.35
N VAL A 637 -18.21 -12.52 -24.60
CA VAL A 637 -18.49 -11.09 -24.87
C VAL A 637 -18.07 -10.70 -26.28
N ILE A 638 -16.93 -11.17 -26.76
CA ILE A 638 -16.43 -10.89 -28.10
C ILE A 638 -17.31 -11.55 -29.17
N LEU A 639 -17.64 -12.85 -29.01
CA LEU A 639 -18.42 -13.59 -30.00
C LEU A 639 -19.86 -13.07 -30.10
N ASP A 640 -20.53 -12.82 -28.96
CA ASP A 640 -21.89 -12.26 -28.92
C ASP A 640 -21.96 -10.90 -29.65
N ASP A 641 -20.87 -10.13 -29.59
CA ASP A 641 -20.73 -8.83 -30.23
C ASP A 641 -20.48 -8.91 -31.75
N PHE A 642 -19.70 -9.90 -32.23
CA PHE A 642 -19.43 -10.10 -33.66
C PHE A 642 -20.64 -10.68 -34.40
N ASP A 643 -21.47 -11.50 -33.73
CA ASP A 643 -22.73 -11.99 -34.30
C ASP A 643 -23.72 -10.84 -34.57
N GLN A 644 -23.75 -9.81 -33.72
CA GLN A 644 -24.56 -8.60 -33.95
C GLN A 644 -24.03 -7.73 -35.10
N GLU A 645 -22.70 -7.57 -35.25
CA GLU A 645 -22.10 -6.84 -36.37
C GLU A 645 -22.32 -7.55 -37.72
N LEU A 646 -22.31 -8.90 -37.74
CA LEU A 646 -22.68 -9.70 -38.92
C LEU A 646 -24.15 -9.53 -39.32
N LEU A 647 -25.07 -9.43 -38.34
CA LEU A 647 -26.48 -9.15 -38.57
C LEU A 647 -26.73 -7.72 -39.07
N GLU A 648 -26.00 -6.72 -38.58
CA GLU A 648 -26.11 -5.33 -39.03
C GLU A 648 -25.48 -5.09 -40.41
N PHE A 649 -24.37 -5.76 -40.73
CA PHE A 649 -23.78 -5.73 -42.08
C PHE A 649 -24.63 -6.48 -43.10
N GLY A 650 -25.23 -7.62 -42.73
CA GLY A 650 -26.16 -8.36 -43.58
C GLY A 650 -27.40 -7.54 -43.97
N ASN A 651 -27.85 -6.64 -43.09
CA ASN A 651 -28.98 -5.75 -43.37
C ASN A 651 -28.60 -4.49 -44.19
N ARG A 652 -27.31 -4.18 -44.38
CA ARG A 652 -26.83 -3.09 -45.24
C ARG A 652 -26.37 -3.57 -46.63
N CYS A 653 -26.22 -4.88 -46.82
CA CYS A 653 -25.77 -5.49 -48.07
C CYS A 653 -26.79 -6.44 -48.72
N CYS A 654 -28.09 -6.25 -48.45
CA CYS A 654 -29.14 -6.73 -49.34
C CYS A 654 -29.57 -5.58 -50.28
N PRO A 655 -29.53 -5.77 -51.61
CA PRO A 655 -29.94 -4.73 -52.58
C PRO A 655 -31.42 -4.37 -52.50
#